data_AF-A0A9D8NTF2-F1
#
_entry.id   AF-A0A9D8NTF2-F1
#
_cell.length_a   1.000
_cell.length_b   1.000
_cell.length_c   1.000
_cell.angle_alpha   90.00
_cell.angle_beta   90.00
_cell.angle_gamma   90.00
#
_symmetry.space_group_name_H-M   'P 1'
#
loop_
_entity.id
_entity.type
_entity.pdbx_description
1 polymer ?
#
loop_
_entity_poly.entity_id
_entity_poly.type
_entity_poly.pdbx_seq_one_letter_code
_entity_poly.pdbx_strand_id
1 'polypeptide(L)'
;MEPTDIPEPTRRWLRQATGLWLERGIISPGQADSILSVYGPRPDAGKQAGKRILFVLATMAVFLFATSLFLVIGYNWQAIPREAKVAIILAGIAGAHAAGFALRVRRGLPLAADVAHFLGCLVFGSGIWLVAQAWHVSGRFPDGMLWWALGVLPVAAARGKLLFHFLLTGLLAIWCLVEIVMTTGPSDSFMFGWNGFPRGAYLLPLLALPGFYWAYRERSYPLLGLYVPLVAWWCVLQALAWHGNEWTVFWLGGVGSILLLCAQAHPPGDPLASPWRFWGSILTVVSLLTVSSVHFWTSIGRGHSAWGRDPVAQLNLNMVLLGAISAAWIAALMITRLRHSANRPVFSARLALPGLIGMGIVLLGFMAMVGEKATVAAMVFGNATILGLCVLLVRVGVLEERLLPFAGGIAVFLLWTLVRYLDLFTASWGMLGAAGLFSLAGIALLVAGRFWALMRGSQRDSSPTGSATDILASRPDWMERCFRCPPPDWSLVLAVSLALQLAIPAGMVAIEEVPMLGARTVRLRVFPVDPRDFFRGDYVVLGFGTEDIIRRDIAGPRDGDVYVVLETGETGEYFVPVSASRARPESGLYMKGRFRGGAGSIAEFGCEWFFVREGEGLQWEPAIRNGKVFAEVLVAPSGKARLKALVNDLTTNK
;
A
#
# COMPACT_ATOMS: atom_id res chain seq x y z
N MET A 1 -4.58 50.22 7.50
CA MET A 1 -4.68 48.95 8.25
C MET A 1 -4.30 47.84 7.30
N GLU A 2 -3.43 46.92 7.69
CA GLU A 2 -3.19 45.72 6.89
C GLU A 2 -4.48 44.89 6.81
N PRO A 3 -4.82 44.34 5.63
CA PRO A 3 -6.03 43.56 5.48
C PRO A 3 -5.99 42.30 6.35
N THR A 4 -7.00 42.14 7.20
CA THR A 4 -7.18 40.92 8.01
C THR A 4 -7.57 39.74 7.11
N ASP A 5 -6.78 38.67 7.13
CA ASP A 5 -7.04 37.49 6.30
C ASP A 5 -8.05 36.57 6.99
N ILE A 6 -9.24 36.43 6.39
CA ILE A 6 -10.33 35.58 6.91
C ILE A 6 -10.48 34.28 6.08
N PRO A 7 -10.88 33.15 6.71
CA PRO A 7 -11.13 31.88 6.02
C PRO A 7 -12.15 31.99 4.89
N GLU A 8 -11.97 31.23 3.81
CA GLU A 8 -12.83 31.26 2.61
C GLU A 8 -14.34 31.04 2.88
N PRO A 9 -14.78 30.15 3.79
CA PRO A 9 -16.19 30.03 4.13
C PRO A 9 -16.76 31.31 4.73
N THR A 10 -16.01 31.94 5.64
CA THR A 10 -16.38 33.20 6.30
C THR A 10 -16.41 34.36 5.31
N ARG A 11 -15.48 34.40 4.35
CA ARG A 11 -15.46 35.41 3.28
C ARG A 11 -16.65 35.27 2.34
N ARG A 12 -17.03 34.04 1.98
CA ARG A 12 -18.23 33.76 1.19
C ARG A 12 -19.50 34.18 1.91
N TRP A 13 -19.62 33.80 3.17
CA TRP A 13 -20.72 34.22 4.02
C TRP A 13 -20.80 35.74 4.10
N LEU A 14 -19.67 36.42 4.35
CA LEU A 14 -19.64 37.87 4.49
C LEU A 14 -20.11 38.57 3.21
N ARG A 15 -19.68 38.12 2.03
CA ARG A 15 -20.15 38.66 0.75
C ARG A 15 -21.65 38.46 0.53
N GLN A 16 -22.15 37.27 0.85
CA GLN A 16 -23.59 37.00 0.78
C GLN A 16 -24.36 37.89 1.76
N ALA A 17 -23.87 38.02 2.99
CA ALA A 17 -24.46 38.86 4.02
C ALA A 17 -24.45 40.34 3.62
N THR A 18 -23.34 40.89 3.13
CA THR A 18 -23.26 42.26 2.64
C THR A 18 -24.17 42.51 1.44
N GLY A 19 -24.31 41.54 0.53
CA GLY A 19 -25.27 41.63 -0.58
C GLY A 19 -26.72 41.69 -0.08
N LEU A 20 -27.07 40.81 0.86
CA LEU A 20 -28.38 40.80 1.51
C LEU A 20 -28.67 42.09 2.29
N TRP A 21 -27.67 42.64 2.98
CA TRP A 21 -27.79 43.89 3.73
C TRP A 21 -27.98 45.09 2.80
N LEU A 22 -27.34 45.07 1.63
CA LEU A 22 -27.47 46.11 0.62
C LEU A 22 -28.84 46.03 -0.07
N GLU A 23 -29.32 44.83 -0.41
CA GLU A 23 -30.67 44.61 -0.94
C GLU A 23 -31.78 45.02 0.05
N ARG A 24 -31.55 44.82 1.36
CA ARG A 24 -32.48 45.21 2.43
C ARG A 24 -32.33 46.68 2.87
N GLY A 25 -31.41 47.44 2.27
CA GLY A 25 -31.16 48.84 2.63
C GLY A 25 -30.56 49.05 4.03
N ILE A 26 -30.01 48.00 4.65
CA ILE A 26 -29.36 48.04 5.97
C ILE A 26 -28.01 48.77 5.87
N ILE A 27 -27.33 48.64 4.72
CA ILE A 27 -26.07 49.32 4.42
C ILE A 27 -26.11 49.96 3.04
N SER A 28 -25.38 51.06 2.88
CA SER A 28 -25.16 51.70 1.57
C SER A 28 -24.10 50.97 0.73
N PRO A 29 -24.08 51.17 -0.60
CA PRO A 29 -23.03 50.61 -1.46
C PRO A 29 -21.60 50.94 -1.00
N GLY A 30 -21.35 52.19 -0.60
CA GLY A 30 -20.04 52.60 -0.10
C GLY A 30 -19.66 51.93 1.24
N GLN A 31 -20.62 51.59 2.09
CA GLN A 31 -20.38 50.84 3.32
C GLN A 31 -20.09 49.36 3.05
N ALA A 32 -20.77 48.75 2.08
CA ALA A 32 -20.48 47.37 1.68
C ALA A 32 -19.06 47.23 1.14
N ASP A 33 -18.63 48.15 0.27
CA ASP A 33 -17.27 48.17 -0.27
C ASP A 33 -16.24 48.45 0.83
N SER A 34 -16.54 49.35 1.77
CA SER A 34 -15.68 49.61 2.92
C SER A 34 -15.50 48.35 3.78
N ILE A 35 -16.59 47.64 4.11
CA ILE A 35 -16.54 46.40 4.89
C ILE A 35 -15.70 45.34 4.16
N LEU A 36 -15.90 45.17 2.85
CA LEU A 36 -15.15 44.19 2.08
C LEU A 36 -13.68 44.55 1.90
N SER A 37 -13.35 45.85 1.83
CA SER A 37 -11.97 46.35 1.69
C SER A 37 -11.08 46.09 2.91
N VAL A 38 -11.67 45.91 4.09
CA VAL A 38 -10.98 45.51 5.32
C VAL A 38 -10.39 44.10 5.22
N TYR A 39 -10.94 43.27 4.31
CA TYR A 39 -10.50 41.90 4.08
C TYR A 39 -9.75 41.83 2.75
N GLY A 40 -8.58 41.17 2.76
CA GLY A 40 -7.69 41.16 1.61
C GLY A 40 -8.36 40.60 0.34
N PRO A 41 -7.89 41.01 -0.86
CA PRO A 41 -8.38 40.45 -2.12
C PRO A 41 -8.26 38.92 -2.13
N ARG A 42 -9.12 38.28 -2.92
CA ARG A 42 -9.19 36.83 -3.08
C ARG A 42 -7.78 36.28 -3.37
N PRO A 43 -7.31 35.20 -2.73
CA PRO A 43 -6.33 34.34 -3.37
C PRO A 43 -7.02 33.84 -4.65
N ASP A 44 -6.66 34.37 -5.82
CA ASP A 44 -7.35 34.08 -7.07
C ASP A 44 -7.61 32.58 -7.22
N ALA A 45 -8.88 32.16 -7.12
CA ALA A 45 -9.25 30.75 -7.21
C ALA A 45 -8.79 30.14 -8.54
N GLY A 46 -8.76 30.94 -9.61
CA GLY A 46 -8.14 30.60 -10.89
C GLY A 46 -6.63 30.40 -10.82
N LYS A 47 -5.89 31.25 -10.07
CA LYS A 47 -4.44 31.05 -9.85
C LYS A 47 -4.17 29.84 -8.95
N GLN A 48 -5.01 29.55 -7.96
CA GLN A 48 -4.85 28.36 -7.12
C GLN A 48 -5.20 27.07 -7.87
N ALA A 49 -6.29 27.06 -8.63
CA ALA A 49 -6.64 25.95 -9.52
C ALA A 49 -5.54 25.75 -10.59
N GLY A 50 -5.06 26.83 -11.20
CA GLY A 50 -3.94 26.82 -12.14
C GLY A 50 -2.66 26.27 -11.52
N LYS A 51 -2.30 26.67 -10.29
CA LYS A 51 -1.15 26.11 -9.54
C LYS A 51 -1.33 24.63 -9.25
N ARG A 52 -2.54 24.17 -8.90
CA ARG A 52 -2.83 22.74 -8.67
C ARG A 52 -2.75 21.93 -9.96
N ILE A 53 -3.33 22.42 -11.05
CA ILE A 53 -3.27 21.77 -12.37
C ILE A 53 -1.83 21.73 -12.86
N LEU A 54 -1.09 22.84 -12.79
CA LEU A 54 0.32 22.88 -13.15
C LEU A 54 1.14 21.91 -12.32
N PHE A 55 0.85 21.77 -11.02
CA PHE A 55 1.53 20.81 -10.17
C PHE A 55 1.23 19.35 -10.56
N VAL A 56 -0.03 19.02 -10.84
CA VAL A 56 -0.43 17.68 -11.31
C VAL A 56 0.22 17.38 -12.66
N LEU A 57 0.15 18.31 -13.62
CA LEU A 57 0.78 18.18 -14.92
C LEU A 57 2.29 18.06 -14.82
N ALA A 58 2.95 18.85 -13.97
CA ALA A 58 4.39 18.76 -13.74
C ALA A 58 4.77 17.41 -13.13
N THR A 59 3.99 16.92 -12.15
CA THR A 59 4.23 15.61 -11.53
C THR A 59 4.06 14.48 -12.55
N MET A 60 3.01 14.55 -13.37
CA MET A 60 2.77 13.58 -14.46
C MET A 60 3.89 13.63 -15.50
N ALA A 61 4.31 14.83 -15.91
CA ALA A 61 5.39 15.03 -16.86
C ALA A 61 6.71 14.47 -16.34
N VAL A 62 7.00 14.65 -15.04
CA VAL A 62 8.20 14.06 -14.41
C VAL A 62 8.12 12.55 -14.34
N PHE A 63 6.95 11.98 -14.05
CA PHE A 63 6.76 10.52 -14.07
C PHE A 63 6.99 9.95 -15.48
N LEU A 64 6.38 10.57 -16.50
CA LEU A 64 6.57 10.19 -17.90
C LEU A 64 8.01 10.38 -18.37
N PHE A 65 8.66 11.48 -17.98
CA PHE A 65 10.07 11.73 -18.29
C PHE A 65 10.99 10.72 -17.63
N ALA A 66 10.77 10.41 -16.35
CA ALA A 66 11.51 9.36 -15.65
C ALA A 66 11.34 8.02 -16.38
N THR A 67 10.12 7.68 -16.76
CA THR A 67 9.79 6.45 -17.53
C THR A 67 10.52 6.42 -18.87
N SER A 68 10.48 7.52 -19.63
CA SER A 68 11.18 7.67 -20.90
C SER A 68 12.70 7.56 -20.75
N LEU A 69 13.28 8.19 -19.73
CA LEU A 69 14.70 8.10 -19.42
C LEU A 69 15.09 6.64 -19.13
N PHE A 70 14.28 5.90 -18.37
CA PHE A 70 14.52 4.48 -18.11
C PHE A 70 14.44 3.61 -19.37
N LEU A 71 13.51 3.90 -20.29
CA LEU A 71 13.42 3.18 -21.57
C LEU A 71 14.66 3.40 -22.43
N VAL A 72 15.15 4.64 -22.54
CA VAL A 72 16.36 4.96 -23.33
C VAL A 72 17.61 4.34 -22.72
N ILE A 73 17.74 4.39 -21.40
CA ILE A 73 18.84 3.75 -20.67
C ILE A 73 18.76 2.24 -20.82
N GLY A 74 17.57 1.66 -20.67
CA GLY A 74 17.29 0.23 -20.84
C GLY A 74 17.64 -0.28 -22.24
N TYR A 75 17.30 0.48 -23.27
CA TYR A 75 17.65 0.16 -24.66
C TYR A 75 19.16 0.06 -24.90
N ASN A 76 19.94 0.99 -24.34
CA ASN A 76 21.40 1.01 -24.50
C ASN A 76 22.15 0.19 -23.43
N TRP A 77 21.42 -0.44 -22.50
CA TRP A 77 21.98 -0.97 -21.26
C TRP A 77 23.10 -1.99 -21.48
N GLN A 78 23.00 -2.83 -22.51
CA GLN A 78 24.02 -3.85 -22.79
C GLN A 78 25.37 -3.27 -23.22
N ALA A 79 25.39 -2.08 -23.84
CA ALA A 79 26.63 -1.44 -24.31
C ALA A 79 27.37 -0.67 -23.21
N ILE A 80 26.73 -0.42 -22.06
CA ILE A 80 27.29 0.39 -20.98
C ILE A 80 28.09 -0.52 -20.02
N PRO A 81 29.38 -0.24 -19.74
CA PRO A 81 30.15 -0.93 -18.73
C PRO A 81 29.47 -0.92 -17.35
N ARG A 82 29.70 -1.94 -16.53
CA ARG A 82 28.99 -2.10 -15.25
C ARG A 82 29.22 -0.91 -14.31
N GLU A 83 30.45 -0.43 -14.24
CA GLU A 83 30.87 0.70 -13.41
C GLU A 83 30.15 1.98 -13.84
N ALA A 84 30.03 2.18 -15.17
CA ALA A 84 29.32 3.32 -15.73
C ALA A 84 27.81 3.28 -15.43
N LYS A 85 27.18 2.10 -15.41
CA LYS A 85 25.76 1.95 -15.02
C LYS A 85 25.50 2.47 -13.60
N VAL A 86 26.34 2.09 -12.65
CA VAL A 86 26.22 2.54 -11.25
C VAL A 86 26.52 4.04 -11.14
N ALA A 87 27.55 4.52 -11.82
CA ALA A 87 27.86 5.95 -11.85
C ALA A 87 26.69 6.79 -12.37
N ILE A 88 26.02 6.34 -13.45
CA ILE A 88 24.82 7.01 -14.00
C ILE A 88 23.68 7.05 -12.97
N ILE A 89 23.40 5.93 -12.30
CA ILE A 89 22.34 5.86 -11.28
C ILE A 89 22.65 6.80 -10.11
N LEU A 90 23.86 6.69 -9.52
CA LEU A 90 24.27 7.51 -8.39
C LEU A 90 24.31 9.00 -8.74
N ALA A 91 24.83 9.35 -9.93
CA ALA A 91 24.85 10.72 -10.42
C ALA A 91 23.44 11.24 -10.70
N GLY A 92 22.52 10.41 -11.20
CA GLY A 92 21.12 10.77 -11.41
C GLY A 92 20.41 11.13 -10.10
N ILE A 93 20.59 10.30 -9.05
CA ILE A 93 20.04 10.57 -7.71
C ILE A 93 20.62 11.88 -7.16
N ALA A 94 21.95 11.99 -7.11
CA ALA A 94 22.64 13.16 -6.57
C ALA A 94 22.28 14.44 -7.35
N GLY A 95 22.25 14.36 -8.68
CA GLY A 95 21.91 15.45 -9.58
C GLY A 95 20.47 15.96 -9.38
N ALA A 96 19.50 15.05 -9.23
CA ALA A 96 18.11 15.42 -8.98
C ALA A 96 17.94 16.15 -7.63
N HIS A 97 18.58 15.65 -6.56
CA HIS A 97 18.53 16.31 -5.26
C HIS A 97 19.29 17.64 -5.24
N ALA A 98 20.46 17.73 -5.90
CA ALA A 98 21.23 18.96 -6.04
C ALA A 98 20.45 20.03 -6.84
N ALA A 99 19.77 19.62 -7.91
CA ALA A 99 18.88 20.48 -8.68
C ALA A 99 17.73 20.99 -7.81
N GLY A 100 17.10 20.12 -7.01
CA GLY A 100 16.05 20.52 -6.07
C GLY A 100 16.52 21.56 -5.06
N PHE A 101 17.70 21.36 -4.48
CA PHE A 101 18.31 22.32 -3.56
C PHE A 101 18.63 23.65 -4.25
N ALA A 102 19.25 23.63 -5.43
CA ALA A 102 19.61 24.83 -6.18
C ALA A 102 18.37 25.62 -6.64
N LEU A 103 17.33 24.95 -7.13
CA LEU A 103 16.07 25.58 -7.53
C LEU A 103 15.39 26.28 -6.36
N ARG A 104 15.48 25.70 -5.16
CA ARG A 104 14.91 26.31 -3.94
C ARG A 104 15.74 27.50 -3.47
N VAL A 105 17.04 27.30 -3.24
CA VAL A 105 17.91 28.26 -2.55
C VAL A 105 18.37 29.38 -3.49
N ARG A 106 18.77 29.03 -4.72
CA ARG A 106 19.34 30.02 -5.67
C ARG A 106 18.30 30.68 -6.55
N ARG A 107 17.20 29.98 -6.87
CA ARG A 107 16.17 30.47 -7.81
C ARG A 107 14.83 30.80 -7.16
N GLY A 108 14.62 30.46 -5.88
CA GLY A 108 13.36 30.74 -5.19
C GLY A 108 12.13 30.01 -5.77
N LEU A 109 12.33 28.85 -6.41
CA LEU A 109 11.28 28.06 -7.07
C LEU A 109 10.92 26.80 -6.25
N PRO A 110 10.12 26.91 -5.16
CA PRO A 110 9.86 25.80 -4.26
C PRO A 110 9.10 24.64 -4.90
N LEU A 111 8.23 24.92 -5.88
CA LEU A 111 7.48 23.88 -6.60
C LEU A 111 8.42 23.02 -7.46
N ALA A 112 9.28 23.69 -8.25
CA ALA A 112 10.27 23.01 -9.09
C ALA A 112 11.28 22.23 -8.24
N ALA A 113 11.63 22.75 -7.06
CA ALA A 113 12.45 22.04 -6.09
C ALA A 113 11.78 20.75 -5.57
N ASP A 114 10.51 20.81 -5.19
CA ASP A 114 9.76 19.64 -4.72
C ASP A 114 9.64 18.58 -5.83
N VAL A 115 9.44 19.01 -7.08
CA VAL A 115 9.41 18.13 -8.25
C VAL A 115 10.76 17.48 -8.53
N ALA A 116 11.87 18.22 -8.42
CA ALA A 116 13.22 17.68 -8.63
C ALA A 116 13.61 16.66 -7.53
N HIS A 117 13.27 16.93 -6.27
CA HIS A 117 13.45 15.94 -5.19
C HIS A 117 12.57 14.70 -5.38
N PHE A 118 11.35 14.87 -5.89
CA PHE A 118 10.47 13.76 -6.20
C PHE A 118 11.04 12.88 -7.32
N LEU A 119 11.60 13.50 -8.37
CA LEU A 119 12.35 12.77 -9.40
C LEU A 119 13.52 11.98 -8.78
N GLY A 120 14.27 12.58 -7.85
CA GLY A 120 15.34 11.89 -7.12
C GLY A 120 14.86 10.61 -6.43
N CYS A 121 13.71 10.67 -5.75
CA CYS A 121 13.08 9.50 -5.13
C CYS A 121 12.68 8.41 -6.15
N LEU A 122 12.23 8.79 -7.36
CA LEU A 122 11.89 7.84 -8.42
C LEU A 122 13.14 7.20 -9.04
N VAL A 123 14.18 8.00 -9.32
CA VAL A 123 15.46 7.51 -9.84
C VAL A 123 16.13 6.56 -8.85
N PHE A 124 16.09 6.88 -7.55
CA PHE A 124 16.55 5.98 -6.50
C PHE A 124 15.82 4.63 -6.54
N GLY A 125 14.48 4.67 -6.57
CA GLY A 125 13.66 3.48 -6.69
C GLY A 125 14.07 2.61 -7.85
N SER A 126 13.97 3.12 -9.07
CA SER A 126 14.36 2.40 -10.29
C SER A 126 15.82 1.92 -10.26
N GLY A 127 16.71 2.71 -9.66
CA GLY A 127 18.11 2.36 -9.46
C GLY A 127 18.32 1.04 -8.72
N ILE A 128 17.47 0.71 -7.75
CA ILE A 128 17.50 -0.59 -7.04
C ILE A 128 17.31 -1.75 -8.02
N TRP A 129 16.30 -1.69 -8.88
CA TRP A 129 16.01 -2.76 -9.86
C TRP A 129 17.07 -2.81 -10.96
N LEU A 130 17.56 -1.66 -11.44
CA LEU A 130 18.63 -1.63 -12.44
C LEU A 130 19.94 -2.23 -11.91
N VAL A 131 20.30 -1.95 -10.66
CA VAL A 131 21.45 -2.59 -10.00
C VAL A 131 21.19 -4.09 -9.80
N ALA A 132 20.00 -4.46 -9.32
CA ALA A 132 19.65 -5.87 -9.14
C ALA A 132 19.77 -6.66 -10.46
N GLN A 133 19.31 -6.09 -11.58
CA GLN A 133 19.44 -6.68 -12.91
C GLN A 133 20.91 -6.74 -13.36
N ALA A 134 21.66 -5.64 -13.22
CA ALA A 134 23.05 -5.58 -13.68
C ALA A 134 24.00 -6.53 -12.92
N TRP A 135 23.72 -6.81 -11.65
CA TRP A 135 24.50 -7.71 -10.79
C TRP A 135 23.87 -9.09 -10.58
N HIS A 136 22.74 -9.39 -11.23
CA HIS A 136 21.99 -10.64 -11.06
C HIS A 136 21.69 -10.93 -9.57
N VAL A 137 21.33 -9.90 -8.81
CA VAL A 137 21.02 -10.01 -7.39
C VAL A 137 19.74 -10.83 -7.22
N SER A 138 19.86 -12.05 -6.69
CA SER A 138 18.72 -12.90 -6.33
C SER A 138 18.13 -12.46 -4.98
N GLY A 139 17.14 -11.56 -5.01
CA GLY A 139 16.43 -11.07 -3.81
C GLY A 139 14.92 -11.32 -3.89
N ARG A 140 14.22 -11.29 -2.74
CA ARG A 140 12.75 -11.30 -2.75
C ARG A 140 12.27 -9.95 -3.29
N PHE A 141 11.32 -9.97 -4.22
CA PHE A 141 10.72 -8.76 -4.77
C PHE A 141 10.25 -7.71 -3.73
N PRO A 142 9.55 -8.08 -2.62
CA PRO A 142 9.12 -7.09 -1.62
C PRO A 142 10.28 -6.37 -0.93
N ASP A 143 11.47 -6.97 -0.83
CA ASP A 143 12.62 -6.35 -0.15
C ASP A 143 13.05 -5.06 -0.88
N GLY A 144 13.08 -5.08 -2.22
CA GLY A 144 13.40 -3.89 -3.03
C GLY A 144 12.39 -2.76 -2.84
N MET A 145 11.10 -3.10 -2.73
CA MET A 145 10.04 -2.14 -2.46
C MET A 145 10.19 -1.50 -1.07
N LEU A 146 10.56 -2.30 -0.06
CA LEU A 146 10.82 -1.79 1.29
C LEU A 146 12.02 -0.85 1.33
N TRP A 147 13.14 -1.21 0.68
CA TRP A 147 14.32 -0.34 0.56
C TRP A 147 13.99 0.98 -0.13
N TRP A 148 13.12 0.94 -1.14
CA TRP A 148 12.62 2.15 -1.78
C TRP A 148 11.83 3.01 -0.78
N ALA A 149 10.86 2.44 -0.07
CA ALA A 149 10.08 3.15 0.93
C ALA A 149 10.97 3.77 2.03
N LEU A 150 11.99 3.05 2.50
CA LEU A 150 12.94 3.53 3.49
C LEU A 150 13.78 4.71 3.00
N GLY A 151 14.18 4.74 1.73
CA GLY A 151 14.87 5.89 1.15
C GLY A 151 13.97 7.11 0.93
N VAL A 152 12.66 6.91 0.75
CA VAL A 152 11.67 8.01 0.58
C VAL A 152 11.21 8.58 1.93
N LEU A 153 11.14 7.75 2.97
CA LEU A 153 10.67 8.13 4.30
C LEU A 153 11.32 9.41 4.87
N PRO A 154 12.65 9.56 4.90
CA PRO A 154 13.28 10.79 5.40
C PRO A 154 12.97 12.02 4.53
N VAL A 155 12.82 11.87 3.21
CA VAL A 155 12.39 12.97 2.33
C VAL A 155 10.96 13.39 2.66
N ALA A 156 10.05 12.42 2.84
CA ALA A 156 8.67 12.70 3.22
C ALA A 156 8.59 13.43 4.57
N ALA A 157 9.33 12.95 5.57
CA ALA A 157 9.41 13.58 6.89
C ALA A 157 10.02 15.00 6.84
N ALA A 158 11.08 15.22 6.04
CA ALA A 158 11.72 16.53 5.91
C ALA A 158 10.85 17.58 5.20
N ARG A 159 10.10 17.15 4.18
CA ARG A 159 9.37 18.06 3.29
C ARG A 159 7.93 18.30 3.74
N GLY A 160 7.30 17.32 4.40
CA GLY A 160 5.90 17.39 4.85
C GLY A 160 4.89 17.62 3.73
N LYS A 161 5.29 17.46 2.45
CA LYS A 161 4.41 17.69 1.29
C LYS A 161 3.66 16.41 0.95
N LEU A 162 2.37 16.58 0.61
CA LEU A 162 1.45 15.49 0.23
C LEU A 162 2.05 14.55 -0.82
N LEU A 163 2.83 15.08 -1.77
CA LEU A 163 3.47 14.32 -2.84
C LEU A 163 4.38 13.18 -2.35
N PHE A 164 5.27 13.49 -1.40
CA PHE A 164 6.22 12.49 -0.88
C PHE A 164 5.52 11.46 -0.01
N HIS A 165 4.55 11.92 0.80
CA HIS A 165 3.71 11.01 1.59
C HIS A 165 2.88 10.10 0.69
N PHE A 166 2.35 10.60 -0.43
CA PHE A 166 1.62 9.78 -1.41
C PHE A 166 2.51 8.66 -1.96
N LEU A 167 3.71 8.99 -2.45
CA LEU A 167 4.68 7.98 -2.90
C LEU A 167 5.00 6.98 -1.79
N LEU A 168 5.36 7.46 -0.59
CA LEU A 168 5.68 6.59 0.54
C LEU A 168 4.53 5.64 0.89
N THR A 169 3.30 6.15 1.01
CA THR A 169 2.14 5.31 1.33
C THR A 169 1.81 4.31 0.21
N GLY A 170 2.01 4.70 -1.06
CA GLY A 170 1.84 3.79 -2.19
C GLY A 170 2.85 2.65 -2.17
N LEU A 171 4.13 2.96 -1.95
CA LEU A 171 5.20 1.97 -1.82
C LEU A 171 4.94 1.00 -0.66
N LEU A 172 4.55 1.52 0.51
CA LEU A 172 4.23 0.69 1.68
C LEU A 172 2.98 -0.18 1.45
N ALA A 173 1.97 0.32 0.75
CA ALA A 173 0.76 -0.45 0.43
C ALA A 173 1.08 -1.61 -0.53
N ILE A 174 1.86 -1.35 -1.58
CA ILE A 174 2.30 -2.37 -2.54
C ILE A 174 3.21 -3.39 -1.84
N TRP A 175 4.19 -2.92 -1.06
CA TRP A 175 5.06 -3.80 -0.28
C TRP A 175 4.25 -4.72 0.63
N CYS A 176 3.31 -4.18 1.40
CA CYS A 176 2.44 -4.94 2.29
C CYS A 176 1.62 -5.98 1.54
N LEU A 177 1.06 -5.61 0.38
CA LEU A 177 0.28 -6.53 -0.45
C LEU A 177 1.13 -7.69 -0.95
N VAL A 178 2.30 -7.40 -1.51
CA VAL A 178 3.22 -8.43 -2.03
C VAL A 178 3.70 -9.33 -0.91
N GLU A 179 4.13 -8.76 0.22
CA GLU A 179 4.67 -9.53 1.35
C GLU A 179 3.64 -10.53 1.87
N ILE A 180 2.39 -10.08 2.06
CA ILE A 180 1.33 -10.91 2.65
C ILE A 180 0.71 -11.88 1.65
N VAL A 181 0.42 -11.42 0.43
CA VAL A 181 -0.41 -12.18 -0.53
C VAL A 181 0.43 -12.95 -1.55
N MET A 182 1.56 -12.40 -1.99
CA MET A 182 2.31 -12.92 -3.16
C MET A 182 3.54 -13.74 -2.79
N THR A 183 3.92 -13.82 -1.51
CA THR A 183 5.14 -14.56 -1.10
C THR A 183 4.88 -15.73 -0.15
N THR A 184 3.71 -16.34 -0.21
CA THR A 184 3.37 -17.54 0.57
C THR A 184 4.25 -18.73 0.18
N GLY A 185 4.77 -19.46 1.19
CA GLY A 185 5.67 -20.60 0.98
C GLY A 185 5.28 -21.80 1.87
N PRO A 186 5.81 -23.01 1.61
CA PRO A 186 5.38 -24.24 2.30
C PRO A 186 5.68 -24.29 3.81
N SER A 187 6.39 -23.31 4.37
CA SER A 187 6.72 -23.21 5.80
C SER A 187 5.60 -22.60 6.66
N ASP A 188 4.44 -22.32 6.09
CA ASP A 188 3.34 -21.59 6.73
C ASP A 188 2.37 -22.51 7.51
N SER A 189 2.89 -23.47 8.29
CA SER A 189 2.10 -24.28 9.23
C SER A 189 2.98 -24.71 10.41
N PHE A 190 2.58 -24.63 11.69
CA PHE A 190 1.36 -25.20 12.29
C PHE A 190 0.60 -24.21 13.22
N MET A 191 1.07 -22.97 13.36
CA MET A 191 0.29 -21.92 14.04
C MET A 191 0.33 -20.59 13.27
N PHE A 192 1.46 -20.26 12.64
CA PHE A 192 1.86 -18.98 12.05
C PHE A 192 3.38 -19.16 11.69
N GLY A 193 4.02 -18.77 10.57
CA GLY A 193 5.45 -19.13 10.30
C GLY A 193 6.27 -18.03 9.60
N TRP A 194 7.44 -17.53 10.04
CA TRP A 194 8.64 -17.92 10.84
C TRP A 194 8.42 -18.05 12.37
N ASN A 195 8.93 -19.08 13.04
CA ASN A 195 8.85 -19.27 14.51
C ASN A 195 7.44 -19.28 15.16
N GLY A 196 6.34 -19.36 14.40
CA GLY A 196 5.04 -19.03 14.98
C GLY A 196 4.50 -17.65 14.56
N PHE A 197 5.04 -16.98 13.53
CA PHE A 197 4.53 -15.69 13.02
C PHE A 197 4.40 -15.66 11.49
N PRO A 198 3.19 -15.51 10.92
CA PRO A 198 3.00 -15.45 9.48
C PRO A 198 3.66 -14.19 8.91
N ARG A 199 3.91 -14.17 7.60
CA ARG A 199 4.42 -12.97 6.92
C ARG A 199 3.33 -11.88 6.87
N GLY A 200 3.24 -11.10 7.94
CA GLY A 200 2.19 -10.09 8.14
C GLY A 200 2.62 -8.64 7.86
N ALA A 201 3.80 -8.42 7.28
CA ALA A 201 4.36 -7.07 7.05
C ALA A 201 4.35 -6.18 8.33
N TYR A 202 4.70 -6.76 9.49
CA TYR A 202 4.57 -6.14 10.82
C TYR A 202 5.30 -4.81 11.02
N LEU A 203 6.23 -4.47 10.11
CA LEU A 203 6.94 -3.20 10.12
C LEU A 203 6.07 -2.02 9.65
N LEU A 204 4.97 -2.27 8.92
CA LEU A 204 4.14 -1.21 8.31
C LEU A 204 3.61 -0.18 9.33
N PRO A 205 3.00 -0.56 10.47
CA PRO A 205 2.50 0.42 11.43
C PRO A 205 3.61 1.35 11.93
N LEU A 206 4.80 0.81 12.20
CA LEU A 206 5.96 1.58 12.63
C LEU A 206 6.39 2.60 11.57
N LEU A 207 6.44 2.19 10.29
CA LEU A 207 6.79 3.07 9.17
C LEU A 207 5.72 4.10 8.85
N ALA A 208 4.46 3.85 9.25
CA ALA A 208 3.37 4.80 9.11
C ALA A 208 3.36 5.88 10.22
N LEU A 209 3.92 5.59 11.41
CA LEU A 209 3.90 6.52 12.56
C LEU A 209 4.45 7.92 12.26
N PRO A 210 5.58 8.11 11.56
CA PRO A 210 6.07 9.45 11.23
C PRO A 210 5.06 10.25 10.40
N GLY A 211 4.34 9.57 9.51
CA GLY A 211 3.27 10.16 8.70
C GLY A 211 2.07 10.62 9.50
N PHE A 212 1.60 9.79 10.44
CA PHE A 212 0.55 10.19 11.39
C PHE A 212 1.00 11.35 12.26
N TYR A 213 2.23 11.30 12.79
CA TYR A 213 2.80 12.40 13.57
C TYR A 213 2.77 13.71 12.78
N TRP A 214 3.22 13.70 11.51
CA TRP A 214 3.17 14.89 10.65
C TRP A 214 1.73 15.34 10.36
N ALA A 215 0.82 14.41 10.07
CA ALA A 215 -0.58 14.73 9.80
C ALA A 215 -1.28 15.41 10.98
N TYR A 216 -1.03 14.93 12.20
CA TYR A 216 -1.58 15.53 13.43
C TYR A 216 -0.87 16.84 13.82
N ARG A 217 0.45 16.92 13.61
CA ARG A 217 1.25 18.13 13.85
C ARG A 217 0.76 19.29 12.98
N GLU A 218 0.61 19.05 11.68
CA GLU A 218 0.19 20.04 10.68
C GLU A 218 -1.33 20.20 10.56
N ARG A 219 -2.12 19.45 11.35
CA ARG A 219 -3.59 19.34 11.24
C ARG A 219 -4.08 19.08 9.81
N SER A 220 -3.32 18.27 9.07
CA SER A 220 -3.56 18.00 7.66
C SER A 220 -4.45 16.77 7.47
N TYR A 221 -5.75 16.99 7.28
CA TYR A 221 -6.68 15.91 6.97
C TYR A 221 -6.36 15.16 5.65
N PRO A 222 -5.78 15.78 4.58
CA PRO A 222 -5.38 15.03 3.39
C PRO A 222 -4.23 14.06 3.65
N LEU A 223 -3.24 14.44 4.48
CA LEU A 223 -2.18 13.51 4.88
C LEU A 223 -2.75 12.34 5.67
N LEU A 224 -3.61 12.62 6.63
CA LEU A 224 -4.31 11.58 7.39
C LEU A 224 -5.18 10.70 6.47
N GLY A 225 -5.73 11.27 5.41
CA GLY A 225 -6.44 10.57 4.33
C GLY A 225 -5.61 9.56 3.54
N LEU A 226 -4.27 9.64 3.58
CA LEU A 226 -3.35 8.64 3.00
C LEU A 226 -2.97 7.56 4.02
N TYR A 227 -2.72 7.94 5.27
CA TYR A 227 -2.21 7.04 6.30
C TYR A 227 -3.28 6.18 6.98
N VAL A 228 -4.49 6.70 7.16
CA VAL A 228 -5.64 5.92 7.67
C VAL A 228 -5.93 4.70 6.79
N PRO A 229 -6.11 4.82 5.45
CA PRO A 229 -6.35 3.65 4.62
C PRO A 229 -5.13 2.75 4.52
N LEU A 230 -3.90 3.26 4.65
CA LEU A 230 -2.70 2.41 4.67
C LEU A 230 -2.68 1.46 5.87
N VAL A 231 -2.98 1.97 7.08
CA VAL A 231 -3.05 1.11 8.27
C VAL A 231 -4.27 0.20 8.21
N ALA A 232 -5.41 0.70 7.71
CA ALA A 232 -6.60 -0.12 7.51
C ALA A 232 -6.31 -1.28 6.53
N TRP A 233 -5.61 -1.00 5.42
CA TRP A 233 -5.15 -1.98 4.44
C TRP A 233 -4.30 -3.07 5.10
N TRP A 234 -3.28 -2.67 5.87
CA TRP A 234 -2.46 -3.62 6.63
C TRP A 234 -3.27 -4.47 7.61
N CYS A 235 -4.18 -3.84 8.38
CA CYS A 235 -5.05 -4.56 9.29
C CYS A 235 -5.92 -5.58 8.54
N VAL A 236 -6.55 -5.19 7.44
CA VAL A 236 -7.42 -6.08 6.64
C VAL A 236 -6.64 -7.28 6.11
N LEU A 237 -5.44 -7.05 5.56
CA LEU A 237 -4.61 -8.11 5.02
C LEU A 237 -4.11 -9.11 6.08
N GLN A 238 -4.12 -8.77 7.38
CA GLN A 238 -3.77 -9.75 8.42
C GLN A 238 -4.69 -10.97 8.42
N ALA A 239 -5.98 -10.80 8.10
CA ALA A 239 -6.88 -11.94 7.97
C ALA A 239 -6.40 -12.92 6.89
N LEU A 240 -5.86 -12.42 5.77
CA LEU A 240 -5.27 -13.25 4.71
C LEU A 240 -3.94 -13.86 5.15
N ALA A 241 -3.07 -13.09 5.82
CA ALA A 241 -1.84 -13.62 6.41
C ALA A 241 -2.12 -14.78 7.37
N TRP A 242 -3.27 -14.73 8.06
CA TRP A 242 -3.74 -15.72 9.03
C TRP A 242 -4.66 -16.78 8.41
N HIS A 243 -4.66 -16.89 7.08
CA HIS A 243 -5.39 -17.93 6.33
C HIS A 243 -6.92 -17.86 6.48
N GLY A 244 -7.43 -16.70 6.89
CA GLY A 244 -8.85 -16.37 7.06
C GLY A 244 -9.50 -15.82 5.79
N ASN A 245 -9.27 -16.43 4.63
CA ASN A 245 -9.70 -15.89 3.32
C ASN A 245 -11.19 -15.50 3.29
N GLU A 246 -12.11 -16.43 3.58
CA GLU A 246 -13.56 -16.15 3.62
C GLU A 246 -13.99 -15.29 4.82
N TRP A 247 -13.17 -15.27 5.87
CA TRP A 247 -13.40 -14.49 7.10
C TRP A 247 -12.97 -13.04 6.98
N THR A 248 -12.22 -12.71 5.93
CA THR A 248 -11.67 -11.38 5.69
C THR A 248 -12.78 -10.34 5.56
N VAL A 249 -13.98 -10.71 5.14
CA VAL A 249 -15.13 -9.79 5.06
C VAL A 249 -15.57 -9.28 6.43
N PHE A 250 -15.63 -10.14 7.45
CA PHE A 250 -16.01 -9.74 8.82
C PHE A 250 -14.90 -8.92 9.45
N TRP A 251 -13.66 -9.35 9.24
CA TRP A 251 -12.47 -8.64 9.66
C TRP A 251 -12.43 -7.21 9.08
N LEU A 252 -12.71 -7.07 7.77
CA LEU A 252 -12.82 -5.79 7.07
C LEU A 252 -13.90 -4.90 7.70
N GLY A 253 -15.07 -5.45 8.02
CA GLY A 253 -16.13 -4.70 8.69
C GLY A 253 -15.77 -4.26 10.12
N GLY A 254 -15.07 -5.11 10.87
CA GLY A 254 -14.59 -4.80 12.22
C GLY A 254 -13.48 -3.75 12.22
N VAL A 255 -12.54 -3.79 11.27
CA VAL A 255 -11.59 -2.69 11.04
C VAL A 255 -12.34 -1.39 10.75
N GLY A 256 -13.37 -1.44 9.89
CA GLY A 256 -14.26 -0.30 9.64
C GLY A 256 -14.90 0.27 10.91
N SER A 257 -15.43 -0.59 11.79
CA SER A 257 -15.98 -0.20 13.09
C SER A 257 -14.94 0.46 13.99
N ILE A 258 -13.72 -0.08 14.07
CA ILE A 258 -12.62 0.52 14.84
C ILE A 258 -12.28 1.91 14.31
N LEU A 259 -12.20 2.09 12.99
CA LEU A 259 -11.95 3.42 12.40
C LEU A 259 -13.08 4.41 12.75
N LEU A 260 -14.34 3.97 12.73
CA LEU A 260 -15.48 4.78 13.16
C LEU A 260 -15.39 5.15 14.65
N LEU A 261 -14.98 4.23 15.52
CA LEU A 261 -14.73 4.51 16.94
C LEU A 261 -13.60 5.54 17.11
N CYS A 262 -12.48 5.39 16.40
CA CYS A 262 -11.40 6.38 16.36
C CYS A 262 -11.90 7.74 15.90
N ALA A 263 -12.80 7.78 14.91
CA ALA A 263 -13.38 9.02 14.42
C ALA A 263 -14.26 9.73 15.47
N GLN A 264 -14.99 8.97 16.29
CA GLN A 264 -15.83 9.50 17.37
C GLN A 264 -15.03 9.89 18.62
N ALA A 265 -13.80 9.39 18.77
CA ALA A 265 -12.88 9.84 19.82
C ALA A 265 -12.33 11.26 19.57
N HIS A 266 -12.48 11.79 18.36
CA HIS A 266 -12.12 13.17 18.04
C HIS A 266 -13.22 14.16 18.50
N PRO A 267 -12.86 15.40 18.86
CA PRO A 267 -13.84 16.42 19.19
C PRO A 267 -14.87 16.65 18.07
N PRO A 268 -16.12 17.02 18.41
CA PRO A 268 -17.13 17.36 17.41
C PRO A 268 -16.64 18.51 16.52
N GLY A 269 -16.74 18.34 15.21
CA GLY A 269 -16.30 19.34 14.24
C GLY A 269 -14.80 19.31 13.89
N ASP A 270 -13.99 18.44 14.52
CA ASP A 270 -12.58 18.32 14.16
C ASP A 270 -12.41 17.75 12.73
N PRO A 271 -11.77 18.49 11.79
CA PRO A 271 -11.54 17.99 10.43
C PRO A 271 -10.71 16.70 10.39
N LEU A 272 -9.85 16.48 11.38
CA LEU A 272 -9.03 15.26 11.46
C LEU A 272 -9.85 13.99 11.67
N ALA A 273 -11.08 14.10 12.13
CA ALA A 273 -11.97 12.96 12.24
C ALA A 273 -12.49 12.47 10.88
N SER A 274 -12.48 13.32 9.84
CA SER A 274 -13.10 13.03 8.54
C SER A 274 -12.48 11.81 7.83
N PRO A 275 -11.14 11.66 7.72
CA PRO A 275 -10.54 10.47 7.13
C PRO A 275 -10.92 9.16 7.81
N TRP A 276 -10.95 9.13 9.14
CA TRP A 276 -11.38 7.97 9.93
C TRP A 276 -12.85 7.61 9.67
N ARG A 277 -13.74 8.61 9.63
CA ARG A 277 -15.15 8.39 9.29
C ARG A 277 -15.32 7.85 7.88
N PHE A 278 -14.69 8.49 6.91
CA PHE A 278 -14.84 8.15 5.50
C PHE A 278 -14.41 6.71 5.21
N TRP A 279 -13.18 6.35 5.59
CA TRP A 279 -12.67 5.00 5.36
C TRP A 279 -13.37 3.96 6.24
N GLY A 280 -13.68 4.30 7.51
CA GLY A 280 -14.46 3.42 8.38
C GLY A 280 -15.83 3.09 7.80
N SER A 281 -16.56 4.10 7.31
CA SER A 281 -17.85 3.91 6.65
C SER A 281 -17.74 3.05 5.39
N ILE A 282 -16.74 3.28 4.53
CA ILE A 282 -16.54 2.48 3.32
C ILE A 282 -16.32 1.01 3.68
N LEU A 283 -15.40 0.71 4.60
CA LEU A 283 -15.10 -0.68 4.98
C LEU A 283 -16.31 -1.36 5.61
N THR A 284 -16.99 -0.70 6.55
CA THR A 284 -18.21 -1.24 7.16
C THR A 284 -19.31 -1.50 6.12
N VAL A 285 -19.53 -0.57 5.18
CA VAL A 285 -20.53 -0.73 4.11
C VAL A 285 -20.17 -1.87 3.18
N VAL A 286 -18.91 -1.96 2.73
CA VAL A 286 -18.46 -3.05 1.85
C VAL A 286 -18.66 -4.40 2.53
N SER A 287 -18.26 -4.53 3.80
CA SER A 287 -18.50 -5.75 4.59
C SER A 287 -19.97 -6.13 4.66
N LEU A 288 -20.84 -5.18 5.06
CA LEU A 288 -22.28 -5.43 5.19
C LEU A 288 -22.95 -5.71 3.85
N LEU A 289 -22.52 -5.07 2.76
CA LEU A 289 -23.02 -5.35 1.41
C LEU A 289 -22.68 -6.78 0.99
N THR A 290 -21.45 -7.23 1.20
CA THR A 290 -21.05 -8.60 0.89
C THR A 290 -21.84 -9.61 1.73
N VAL A 291 -21.98 -9.36 3.04
CA VAL A 291 -22.76 -10.23 3.95
C VAL A 291 -24.26 -10.22 3.63
N SER A 292 -24.77 -9.18 2.97
CA SER A 292 -26.18 -9.13 2.56
C SER A 292 -26.52 -10.06 1.38
N SER A 293 -25.51 -10.52 0.62
CA SER A 293 -25.70 -11.34 -0.58
C SER A 293 -25.88 -12.83 -0.28
N VAL A 294 -26.81 -13.49 -0.99
CA VAL A 294 -26.99 -14.95 -0.96
C VAL A 294 -25.73 -15.67 -1.46
N HIS A 295 -25.08 -15.13 -2.48
CA HIS A 295 -23.91 -15.76 -3.10
C HIS A 295 -22.75 -15.92 -2.11
N PHE A 296 -22.54 -14.90 -1.26
CA PHE A 296 -21.52 -14.96 -0.22
C PHE A 296 -21.77 -16.14 0.74
N TRP A 297 -22.99 -16.27 1.27
CA TRP A 297 -23.28 -17.34 2.22
C TRP A 297 -23.27 -18.74 1.60
N THR A 298 -23.73 -18.87 0.36
CA THR A 298 -23.63 -20.15 -0.37
C THR A 298 -22.17 -20.51 -0.68
N SER A 299 -21.30 -19.53 -0.91
CA SER A 299 -19.86 -19.76 -1.06
C SER A 299 -19.22 -20.26 0.24
N ILE A 300 -19.58 -19.69 1.39
CA ILE A 300 -19.14 -20.16 2.71
C ILE A 300 -19.65 -21.58 2.98
N GLY A 301 -20.93 -21.87 2.70
CA GLY A 301 -21.52 -23.19 2.91
C GLY A 301 -20.84 -24.29 2.09
N ARG A 302 -20.54 -24.02 0.80
CA ARG A 302 -19.80 -24.95 -0.08
C ARG A 302 -18.30 -25.05 0.27
N GLY A 303 -17.70 -23.98 0.79
CA GLY A 303 -16.28 -23.95 1.18
C GLY A 303 -15.97 -24.87 2.36
N HIS A 304 -16.93 -25.07 3.27
CA HIS A 304 -16.79 -25.99 4.42
C HIS A 304 -16.60 -27.47 4.03
N SER A 305 -17.04 -27.89 2.84
CA SER A 305 -17.01 -29.29 2.41
C SER A 305 -15.84 -29.68 1.50
N ALA A 306 -15.18 -28.72 0.83
CA ALA A 306 -14.16 -29.01 -0.18
C ALA A 306 -12.70 -28.92 0.32
N TRP A 307 -12.43 -28.11 1.35
CA TRP A 307 -11.09 -27.92 1.90
C TRP A 307 -11.22 -27.78 3.41
N GLY A 308 -11.19 -28.89 4.16
CA GLY A 308 -11.36 -28.91 5.62
C GLY A 308 -10.48 -27.88 6.33
N ARG A 309 -11.04 -26.69 6.58
CA ARG A 309 -10.35 -25.57 7.23
C ARG A 309 -10.49 -25.73 8.72
N ASP A 310 -9.42 -25.39 9.45
CA ASP A 310 -9.36 -25.48 10.91
C ASP A 310 -10.41 -24.55 11.57
N PRO A 311 -11.49 -25.10 12.16
CA PRO A 311 -12.50 -24.31 12.86
C PRO A 311 -11.91 -23.53 14.04
N VAL A 312 -10.80 -23.99 14.61
CA VAL A 312 -10.09 -23.33 15.72
C VAL A 312 -9.45 -22.02 15.24
N ALA A 313 -8.79 -22.02 14.08
CA ALA A 313 -8.22 -20.81 13.49
C ALA A 313 -9.29 -19.73 13.22
N GLN A 314 -10.46 -20.15 12.74
CA GLN A 314 -11.59 -19.26 12.49
C GLN A 314 -12.18 -18.68 13.79
N LEU A 315 -12.29 -19.53 14.83
CA LEU A 315 -12.75 -19.11 16.15
C LEU A 315 -11.79 -18.06 16.72
N ASN A 316 -10.49 -18.35 16.65
CA ASN A 316 -9.44 -17.45 17.11
C ASN A 316 -9.52 -16.10 16.40
N LEU A 317 -9.69 -16.07 15.07
CA LEU A 317 -9.79 -14.82 14.32
C LEU A 317 -10.99 -13.96 14.76
N ASN A 318 -12.16 -14.57 14.95
CA ASN A 318 -13.34 -13.85 15.46
C ASN A 318 -13.14 -13.36 16.90
N MET A 319 -12.47 -14.14 17.75
CA MET A 319 -12.15 -13.73 19.13
C MET A 319 -11.16 -12.56 19.17
N VAL A 320 -10.14 -12.56 18.30
CA VAL A 320 -9.22 -11.43 18.16
C VAL A 320 -9.99 -10.19 17.69
N LEU A 321 -10.90 -10.33 16.73
CA LEU A 321 -11.73 -9.22 16.25
C LEU A 321 -12.60 -8.64 17.36
N LEU A 322 -13.27 -9.50 18.12
CA LEU A 322 -14.07 -9.12 19.29
C LEU A 322 -13.24 -8.37 20.33
N GLY A 323 -12.06 -8.91 20.66
CA GLY A 323 -11.13 -8.29 21.59
C GLY A 323 -10.66 -6.92 21.12
N ALA A 324 -10.31 -6.78 19.84
CA ALA A 324 -9.86 -5.53 19.25
C ALA A 324 -10.96 -4.45 19.24
N ILE A 325 -12.18 -4.79 18.83
CA ILE A 325 -13.33 -3.86 18.84
C ILE A 325 -13.66 -3.45 20.28
N SER A 326 -13.71 -4.41 21.20
CA SER A 326 -14.00 -4.13 22.62
C SER A 326 -12.94 -3.23 23.24
N ALA A 327 -11.65 -3.50 22.99
CA ALA A 327 -10.56 -2.66 23.46
C ALA A 327 -10.61 -1.25 22.87
N ALA A 328 -10.87 -1.11 21.56
CA ALA A 328 -11.02 0.19 20.91
C ALA A 328 -12.21 0.98 21.48
N TRP A 329 -13.33 0.30 21.73
CA TRP A 329 -14.52 0.91 22.29
C TRP A 329 -14.30 1.37 23.74
N ILE A 330 -13.68 0.54 24.58
CA ILE A 330 -13.29 0.89 25.96
C ILE A 330 -12.30 2.06 25.96
N ALA A 331 -11.28 2.03 25.09
CA ALA A 331 -10.32 3.12 24.96
C ALA A 331 -10.99 4.43 24.54
N ALA A 332 -11.91 4.40 23.57
CA ALA A 332 -12.68 5.57 23.16
C ALA A 332 -13.56 6.09 24.30
N LEU A 333 -14.19 5.21 25.10
CA LEU A 333 -14.94 5.59 26.30
C LEU A 333 -14.03 6.22 27.36
N MET A 334 -12.82 5.70 27.59
CA MET A 334 -11.85 6.28 28.53
C MET A 334 -11.38 7.66 28.08
N ILE A 335 -10.98 7.81 26.82
CA ILE A 335 -10.52 9.09 26.25
C ILE A 335 -11.62 10.16 26.35
N THR A 336 -12.87 9.79 26.03
CA THR A 336 -14.00 10.73 26.11
C THR A 336 -14.37 11.08 27.55
N ARG A 337 -14.30 10.12 28.50
CA ARG A 337 -14.47 10.38 29.94
C ARG A 337 -13.45 11.37 30.47
N LEU A 338 -12.19 11.27 30.06
CA LEU A 338 -11.12 12.18 30.48
C LEU A 338 -11.28 13.60 29.90
N ARG A 339 -11.88 13.73 28.70
CA ARG A 339 -11.98 15.01 27.98
C ARG A 339 -13.26 15.79 28.24
N HIS A 340 -14.38 15.12 28.52
CA HIS A 340 -15.69 15.77 28.58
C HIS A 340 -16.46 15.39 29.85
N SER A 341 -16.12 16.03 30.97
CA SER A 341 -16.79 15.78 32.25
C SER A 341 -18.28 16.21 32.24
N ALA A 342 -18.62 17.27 31.50
CA ALA A 342 -19.96 17.88 31.50
C ALA A 342 -20.99 17.24 30.54
N ASN A 343 -20.56 16.59 29.46
CA ASN A 343 -21.46 16.08 28.38
C ASN A 343 -21.39 14.55 28.17
N ARG A 344 -21.15 13.79 29.25
CA ARG A 344 -20.96 12.33 29.22
C ARG A 344 -22.04 11.52 28.47
N PRO A 345 -23.36 11.72 28.67
CA PRO A 345 -24.38 10.85 28.07
C PRO A 345 -24.48 10.98 26.54
N VAL A 346 -24.27 12.18 26.00
CA VAL A 346 -24.34 12.44 24.55
C VAL A 346 -23.16 11.78 23.82
N PHE A 347 -21.96 11.80 24.41
CA PHE A 347 -20.78 11.17 23.82
C PHE A 347 -20.81 9.64 23.93
N SER A 348 -21.30 9.07 25.04
CA SER A 348 -21.48 7.62 25.15
C SER A 348 -22.46 7.10 24.10
N ALA A 349 -23.54 7.83 23.80
CA ALA A 349 -24.48 7.47 22.74
C ALA A 349 -23.84 7.50 21.34
N ARG A 350 -22.92 8.44 21.08
CA ARG A 350 -22.21 8.54 19.79
C ARG A 350 -21.23 7.40 19.54
N LEU A 351 -20.66 6.82 20.61
CA LEU A 351 -19.75 5.67 20.54
C LEU A 351 -20.51 4.34 20.45
N ALA A 352 -21.77 4.30 20.92
CA ALA A 352 -22.55 3.08 20.93
C ALA A 352 -22.83 2.54 19.52
N LEU A 353 -23.17 3.40 18.56
CA LEU A 353 -23.54 2.96 17.21
C LEU A 353 -22.37 2.23 16.49
N PRO A 354 -21.15 2.79 16.37
CA PRO A 354 -20.02 2.06 15.77
C PRO A 354 -19.66 0.77 16.52
N GLY A 355 -19.73 0.79 17.86
CA GLY A 355 -19.45 -0.37 18.69
C GLY A 355 -20.45 -1.51 18.47
N LEU A 356 -21.75 -1.19 18.44
CA LEU A 356 -22.82 -2.15 18.16
C LEU A 356 -22.73 -2.71 16.74
N ILE A 357 -22.38 -1.89 15.74
CA ILE A 357 -22.13 -2.36 14.37
C ILE A 357 -20.96 -3.37 14.37
N GLY A 358 -19.86 -3.04 15.06
CA GLY A 358 -18.73 -3.94 15.21
C GLY A 358 -19.11 -5.27 15.88
N MET A 359 -19.90 -5.20 16.95
CA MET A 359 -20.41 -6.38 17.66
C MET A 359 -21.34 -7.23 16.79
N GLY A 360 -22.19 -6.59 15.97
CA GLY A 360 -23.05 -7.26 15.00
C GLY A 360 -22.27 -7.97 13.91
N ILE A 361 -21.16 -7.39 13.45
CA ILE A 361 -20.25 -8.03 12.47
C ILE A 361 -19.54 -9.24 13.09
N VAL A 362 -19.12 -9.16 14.35
CA VAL A 362 -18.57 -10.31 15.09
C VAL A 362 -19.62 -11.41 15.26
N LEU A 363 -20.87 -11.05 15.59
CA LEU A 363 -21.97 -12.01 15.69
C LEU A 363 -22.24 -12.72 14.36
N LEU A 364 -22.24 -11.97 13.25
CA LEU A 364 -22.35 -12.53 11.90
C LEU A 364 -21.19 -13.49 11.60
N GLY A 365 -19.99 -13.19 12.08
CA GLY A 365 -18.87 -14.10 12.06
C GLY A 365 -19.16 -15.40 12.81
N PHE A 366 -19.62 -15.34 14.06
CA PHE A 366 -20.00 -16.55 14.81
C PHE A 366 -21.10 -17.36 14.11
N MET A 367 -22.10 -16.69 13.53
CA MET A 367 -23.16 -17.37 12.77
C MET A 367 -22.59 -18.09 11.55
N ALA A 368 -21.58 -17.54 10.87
CA ALA A 368 -20.91 -18.21 9.76
C ALA A 368 -20.20 -19.51 10.16
N MET A 369 -19.76 -19.65 11.42
CA MET A 369 -19.16 -20.88 11.93
C MET A 369 -20.18 -22.01 12.14
N VAL A 370 -21.45 -21.65 12.35
CA VAL A 370 -22.55 -22.62 12.51
C VAL A 370 -22.93 -23.26 11.16
N GLY A 371 -22.45 -22.69 10.05
CA GLY A 371 -22.64 -23.20 8.70
C GLY A 371 -24.05 -22.95 8.15
N GLU A 372 -24.55 -23.88 7.35
CA GLU A 372 -25.82 -23.72 6.62
C GLU A 372 -27.03 -23.41 7.53
N LYS A 373 -27.04 -23.96 8.75
CA LYS A 373 -28.14 -23.79 9.71
C LYS A 373 -28.40 -22.34 10.10
N ALA A 374 -27.37 -21.49 10.10
CA ALA A 374 -27.48 -20.08 10.49
C ALA A 374 -27.48 -19.11 9.30
N THR A 375 -27.29 -19.61 8.08
CA THR A 375 -27.11 -18.80 6.86
C THR A 375 -28.29 -17.84 6.62
N VAL A 376 -29.53 -18.34 6.70
CA VAL A 376 -30.73 -17.51 6.46
C VAL A 376 -30.86 -16.41 7.51
N ALA A 377 -30.66 -16.77 8.79
CA ALA A 377 -30.76 -15.82 9.89
C ALA A 377 -29.68 -14.73 9.79
N ALA A 378 -28.44 -15.11 9.48
CA ALA A 378 -27.32 -14.20 9.31
C ALA A 378 -27.53 -13.25 8.11
N MET A 379 -28.04 -13.78 7.00
CA MET A 379 -28.40 -12.97 5.83
C MET A 379 -29.51 -11.96 6.15
N VAL A 380 -30.58 -12.37 6.84
CA VAL A 380 -31.67 -11.48 7.27
C VAL A 380 -31.13 -10.39 8.18
N PHE A 381 -30.29 -10.75 9.15
CA PHE A 381 -29.66 -9.80 10.06
C PHE A 381 -28.75 -8.80 9.33
N GLY A 382 -27.91 -9.27 8.40
CA GLY A 382 -27.05 -8.42 7.58
C GLY A 382 -27.85 -7.42 6.74
N ASN A 383 -28.94 -7.88 6.10
CA ASN A 383 -29.85 -7.04 5.32
C ASN A 383 -30.56 -6.00 6.19
N ALA A 384 -31.08 -6.40 7.36
CA ALA A 384 -31.70 -5.47 8.30
C ALA A 384 -30.70 -4.40 8.78
N THR A 385 -29.45 -4.80 9.04
CA THR A 385 -28.39 -3.91 9.52
C THR A 385 -28.02 -2.86 8.46
N ILE A 386 -27.80 -3.27 7.21
CA ILE A 386 -27.44 -2.32 6.14
C ILE A 386 -28.59 -1.37 5.78
N LEU A 387 -29.83 -1.87 5.74
CA LEU A 387 -31.00 -1.01 5.51
C LEU A 387 -31.21 -0.03 6.67
N GLY A 388 -31.02 -0.49 7.92
CA GLY A 388 -31.01 0.38 9.10
C GLY A 388 -29.95 1.47 9.01
N LEU A 389 -28.74 1.14 8.55
CA LEU A 389 -27.67 2.11 8.30
C LEU A 389 -28.05 3.13 7.23
N CYS A 390 -28.68 2.72 6.12
CA CYS A 390 -29.18 3.63 5.08
C CYS A 390 -30.18 4.64 5.66
N VAL A 391 -31.17 4.15 6.43
CA VAL A 391 -32.17 5.00 7.08
C VAL A 391 -31.51 5.96 8.07
N LEU A 392 -30.54 5.49 8.86
CA LEU A 392 -29.80 6.34 9.80
C LEU A 392 -29.00 7.43 9.07
N LEU A 393 -28.31 7.10 7.97
CA LEU A 393 -27.53 8.07 7.19
C LEU A 393 -28.44 9.11 6.52
N VAL A 394 -29.56 8.68 5.94
CA VAL A 394 -30.58 9.59 5.38
C VAL A 394 -31.15 10.47 6.49
N ARG A 395 -31.52 9.89 7.63
CA ARG A 395 -32.05 10.63 8.78
C ARG A 395 -31.05 11.66 9.31
N VAL A 396 -29.78 11.29 9.50
CA VAL A 396 -28.72 12.22 9.94
C VAL A 396 -28.52 13.31 8.90
N GLY A 397 -28.49 12.95 7.62
CA GLY A 397 -28.38 13.92 6.54
C GLY A 397 -29.52 14.93 6.57
N VAL A 398 -30.76 14.47 6.73
CA VAL A 398 -31.97 15.31 6.77
C VAL A 398 -32.02 16.16 8.05
N LEU A 399 -31.79 15.57 9.23
CA LEU A 399 -31.91 16.25 10.52
C LEU A 399 -30.76 17.23 10.79
N GLU A 400 -29.55 16.92 10.33
CA GLU A 400 -28.37 17.80 10.48
C GLU A 400 -28.12 18.68 9.24
N GLU A 401 -28.99 18.61 8.23
CA GLU A 401 -28.87 19.32 6.94
C GLU A 401 -27.54 19.06 6.20
N ARG A 402 -27.00 17.85 6.35
CA ARG A 402 -25.73 17.45 5.73
C ARG A 402 -26.00 16.69 4.45
N LEU A 403 -25.53 17.25 3.32
CA LEU A 403 -25.64 16.60 2.01
C LEU A 403 -24.92 15.25 1.95
N LEU A 404 -23.73 15.14 2.55
CA LEU A 404 -22.89 13.94 2.42
C LEU A 404 -23.50 12.70 3.09
N PRO A 405 -23.99 12.73 4.35
CA PRO A 405 -24.70 11.59 4.93
C PRO A 405 -26.00 11.24 4.19
N PHE A 406 -26.77 12.22 3.73
CA PHE A 406 -27.98 11.98 2.94
C PHE A 406 -27.67 11.25 1.63
N ALA A 407 -26.76 11.82 0.82
CA ALA A 407 -26.32 11.23 -0.43
C ALA A 407 -25.64 9.86 -0.21
N GLY A 408 -24.88 9.72 0.88
CA GLY A 408 -24.27 8.45 1.29
C GLY A 408 -25.32 7.38 1.58
N GLY A 409 -26.35 7.70 2.37
CA GLY A 409 -27.44 6.76 2.65
C GLY A 409 -28.19 6.32 1.40
N ILE A 410 -28.45 7.25 0.47
CA ILE A 410 -29.03 6.93 -0.84
C ILE A 410 -28.09 6.06 -1.67
N ALA A 411 -26.80 6.38 -1.74
CA ALA A 411 -25.82 5.63 -2.50
C ALA A 411 -25.69 4.19 -1.97
N VAL A 412 -25.63 3.99 -0.65
CA VAL A 412 -25.60 2.65 -0.05
C VAL A 412 -26.89 1.89 -0.34
N PHE A 413 -28.05 2.55 -0.28
CA PHE A 413 -29.33 1.93 -0.64
C PHE A 413 -29.39 1.48 -2.11
N LEU A 414 -28.89 2.31 -3.02
CA LEU A 414 -28.78 1.99 -4.45
C LEU A 414 -27.82 0.82 -4.70
N LEU A 415 -26.64 0.83 -4.05
CA LEU A 415 -25.68 -0.28 -4.13
C LEU A 415 -26.29 -1.57 -3.59
N TRP A 416 -27.00 -1.51 -2.47
CA TRP A 416 -27.71 -2.66 -1.92
C TRP A 416 -28.79 -3.18 -2.88
N THR A 417 -29.55 -2.29 -3.51
CA THR A 417 -30.56 -2.67 -4.53
C THR A 417 -29.91 -3.31 -5.75
N LEU A 418 -28.74 -2.83 -6.16
CA LEU A 418 -27.94 -3.42 -7.24
C LEU A 418 -27.42 -4.81 -6.88
N VAL A 419 -26.90 -5.02 -5.66
CA VAL A 419 -26.52 -6.37 -5.19
C VAL A 419 -27.74 -7.29 -5.20
N ARG A 420 -28.90 -6.78 -4.77
CA ARG A 420 -30.13 -7.56 -4.71
C ARG A 420 -30.67 -7.93 -6.10
N TYR A 421 -30.43 -7.11 -7.12
CA TYR A 421 -30.69 -7.45 -8.51
C TYR A 421 -29.95 -8.70 -8.94
N LEU A 422 -28.63 -8.74 -8.70
CA LEU A 422 -27.77 -9.87 -9.09
C LEU A 422 -28.22 -11.16 -8.38
N ASP A 423 -28.54 -11.06 -7.08
CA ASP A 423 -29.07 -12.18 -6.30
C ASP A 423 -30.42 -12.68 -6.84
N LEU A 424 -31.37 -11.78 -7.12
CA LEU A 424 -32.73 -12.15 -7.54
C LEU A 424 -32.81 -12.62 -8.99
N PHE A 425 -31.91 -12.16 -9.86
CA PHE A 425 -31.87 -12.56 -11.26
C PHE A 425 -31.53 -14.05 -11.42
N THR A 426 -30.76 -14.60 -10.49
CA THR A 426 -30.39 -16.03 -10.46
C THR A 426 -31.32 -16.88 -9.58
N ALA A 427 -32.24 -16.25 -8.85
CA ALA A 427 -33.18 -16.90 -7.94
C ALA A 427 -34.54 -17.20 -8.62
N SER A 428 -35.34 -18.05 -7.97
CA SER A 428 -36.64 -18.55 -8.45
C SER A 428 -37.71 -17.48 -8.75
N TRP A 429 -37.49 -16.21 -8.35
CA TRP A 429 -38.42 -15.10 -8.58
C TRP A 429 -38.18 -14.34 -9.90
N GLY A 430 -37.04 -14.61 -10.56
CA GLY A 430 -36.71 -14.12 -11.90
C GLY A 430 -36.82 -12.60 -12.09
N MET A 431 -37.03 -12.19 -13.35
CA MET A 431 -37.13 -10.78 -13.73
C MET A 431 -38.30 -10.04 -13.08
N LEU A 432 -39.39 -10.74 -12.75
CA LEU A 432 -40.59 -10.14 -12.16
C LEU A 432 -40.36 -9.72 -10.70
N GLY A 433 -39.73 -10.58 -9.89
CA GLY A 433 -39.37 -10.24 -8.51
C GLY A 433 -38.36 -9.10 -8.43
N ALA A 434 -37.40 -9.07 -9.36
CA ALA A 434 -36.48 -7.96 -9.51
C ALA A 434 -37.25 -6.66 -9.84
N ALA A 435 -38.12 -6.65 -10.85
CA ALA A 435 -38.90 -5.47 -11.24
C ALA A 435 -39.74 -4.89 -10.08
N GLY A 436 -40.37 -5.75 -9.27
CA GLY A 436 -41.12 -5.34 -8.09
C GLY A 436 -40.24 -4.65 -7.03
N LEU A 437 -39.08 -5.22 -6.71
CA LEU A 437 -38.14 -4.64 -5.76
C LEU A 437 -37.62 -3.27 -6.23
N PHE A 438 -37.25 -3.15 -7.50
CA PHE A 438 -36.78 -1.88 -8.07
C PHE A 438 -37.87 -0.80 -8.04
N SER A 439 -39.12 -1.19 -8.29
CA SER A 439 -40.26 -0.28 -8.18
C SER A 439 -40.42 0.25 -6.75
N LEU A 440 -40.35 -0.64 -5.75
CA LEU A 440 -40.39 -0.26 -4.33
C LEU A 440 -39.20 0.62 -3.93
N ALA A 441 -38.00 0.32 -4.43
CA ALA A 441 -36.81 1.13 -4.20
C ALA A 441 -36.95 2.54 -4.81
N GLY A 442 -37.51 2.64 -6.01
CA GLY A 442 -37.84 3.92 -6.64
C GLY A 442 -38.85 4.73 -5.83
N ILE A 443 -39.91 4.11 -5.33
CA ILE A 443 -40.89 4.76 -4.44
C ILE A 443 -40.21 5.26 -3.16
N ALA A 444 -39.36 4.45 -2.53
CA ALA A 444 -38.63 4.85 -1.32
C ALA A 444 -37.73 6.08 -1.57
N LEU A 445 -37.06 6.16 -2.72
CA LEU A 445 -36.26 7.32 -3.11
C LEU A 445 -37.10 8.58 -3.34
N LEU A 446 -38.28 8.45 -3.97
CA LEU A 446 -39.21 9.56 -4.14
C LEU A 446 -39.72 10.09 -2.79
N VAL A 447 -40.03 9.19 -1.85
CA VAL A 447 -40.42 9.56 -0.49
C VAL A 447 -39.29 10.27 0.24
N ALA A 448 -38.07 9.74 0.19
CA ALA A 448 -36.90 10.37 0.81
C ALA A 448 -36.59 11.76 0.21
N GLY A 449 -36.69 11.90 -1.12
CA GLY A 449 -36.51 13.17 -1.83
C GLY A 449 -37.59 14.20 -1.48
N ARG A 450 -38.85 13.77 -1.43
CA ARG A 450 -39.97 14.64 -1.01
C ARG A 450 -39.83 15.07 0.45
N PHE A 451 -39.43 14.17 1.33
CA PHE A 451 -39.20 14.47 2.74
C PHE A 451 -38.06 15.50 2.92
N TRP A 452 -36.95 15.34 2.19
CA TRP A 452 -35.88 16.34 2.15
C TRP A 452 -36.37 17.71 1.67
N ALA A 453 -37.16 17.76 0.59
CA ALA A 453 -37.69 19.01 0.04
C ALA A 453 -38.62 19.75 1.02
N LEU A 454 -39.46 19.02 1.75
CA LEU A 454 -40.37 19.58 2.76
C LEU A 454 -39.62 20.20 3.94
N MET A 455 -38.56 19.54 4.42
CA MET A 455 -37.74 20.04 5.53
C MET A 455 -37.01 21.35 5.13
N ARG A 456 -36.54 21.44 3.88
CA ARG A 456 -35.86 22.64 3.36
C ARG A 456 -36.76 23.88 3.24
N GLY A 457 -38.09 23.68 3.15
CA GLY A 457 -39.06 24.77 3.00
C GLY A 457 -39.39 25.53 4.30
N SER A 458 -39.01 24.99 5.46
CA SER A 458 -39.46 25.48 6.78
C SER A 458 -38.54 26.52 7.45
N GLN A 459 -37.31 26.72 6.97
CA GLN A 459 -36.33 27.60 7.64
C GLN A 459 -35.60 28.56 6.67
N ARG A 460 -36.30 29.58 6.18
CA ARG A 460 -35.64 30.81 5.72
C ARG A 460 -35.27 31.76 6.87
N ASP A 461 -35.67 31.46 8.10
CA ASP A 461 -35.39 32.25 9.31
C ASP A 461 -34.78 31.38 10.42
N SER A 462 -33.47 31.14 10.34
CA SER A 462 -32.67 30.83 11.52
C SER A 462 -31.24 31.27 11.29
N SER A 463 -30.89 32.40 11.89
CA SER A 463 -29.51 32.85 12.06
C SER A 463 -28.71 31.74 12.76
N PRO A 464 -27.50 31.36 12.30
CA PRO A 464 -26.68 30.40 13.00
C PRO A 464 -26.12 31.05 14.28
N THR A 465 -26.87 30.99 15.37
CA THR A 465 -26.34 31.21 16.73
C THR A 465 -25.66 29.93 17.18
N GLY A 466 -24.43 29.76 16.70
CA GLY A 466 -23.43 28.87 17.27
C GLY A 466 -22.11 29.56 17.10
N SER A 467 -21.67 30.25 18.15
CA SER A 467 -20.37 30.92 18.20
C SER A 467 -19.28 29.95 17.75
N ALA A 468 -18.64 30.24 16.62
CA ALA A 468 -17.51 29.48 16.11
C ALA A 468 -16.23 29.68 16.95
N THR A 469 -16.37 30.15 18.19
CA THR A 469 -15.27 30.57 19.07
C THR A 469 -15.11 29.76 20.35
N ASP A 470 -15.97 28.77 20.65
CA ASP A 470 -15.88 28.00 21.91
C ASP A 470 -15.43 26.53 21.78
N ILE A 471 -14.71 26.15 20.71
CA ILE A 471 -14.08 24.82 20.64
C ILE A 471 -12.61 24.93 20.23
N LEU A 472 -11.86 25.79 20.92
CA LEU A 472 -10.43 25.54 21.11
C LEU A 472 -10.30 24.54 22.26
N ALA A 473 -10.51 23.26 21.94
CA ALA A 473 -10.15 22.19 22.85
C ALA A 473 -8.63 22.27 23.10
N SER A 474 -8.25 22.79 24.26
CA SER A 474 -6.89 22.78 24.78
C SER A 474 -6.36 21.35 24.71
N ARG A 475 -5.24 21.16 24.01
CA ARG A 475 -4.57 19.86 23.93
C ARG A 475 -4.15 19.43 25.35
N PRO A 476 -4.16 18.13 25.68
CA PRO A 476 -3.49 17.66 26.89
C PRO A 476 -1.99 18.05 26.84
N ASP A 477 -1.44 18.55 27.94
CA ASP A 477 -0.06 19.05 28.02
C ASP A 477 1.01 18.07 27.51
N TRP A 478 0.80 16.76 27.71
CA TRP A 478 1.74 15.72 27.23
C TRP A 478 1.80 15.67 25.69
N MET A 479 0.70 15.99 25.02
CA MET A 479 0.61 16.01 23.55
C MET A 479 1.31 17.26 23.00
N GLU A 480 1.16 18.41 23.66
CA GLU A 480 1.94 19.61 23.29
C GLU A 480 3.44 19.39 23.46
N ARG A 481 3.89 18.72 24.53
CA ARG A 481 5.31 18.43 24.75
C ARG A 481 5.91 17.62 23.60
N CYS A 482 5.20 16.63 23.05
CA CYS A 482 5.66 15.84 21.89
C CYS A 482 5.70 16.65 20.57
N PHE A 483 4.87 17.68 20.42
CA PHE A 483 4.80 18.51 19.20
C PHE A 483 5.69 19.77 19.25
N ARG A 484 6.29 20.10 20.41
CA ARG A 484 7.21 21.25 20.58
C ARG A 484 8.62 21.01 20.03
N CYS A 485 8.99 19.78 19.68
CA CYS A 485 10.28 19.54 19.06
C CYS A 485 10.37 20.32 17.73
N PRO A 486 11.31 21.26 17.58
CA PRO A 486 11.51 21.95 16.31
C PRO A 486 11.74 20.89 15.23
N PRO A 487 11.18 21.09 14.02
CA PRO A 487 11.44 20.13 12.95
C PRO A 487 12.96 20.10 12.73
N PRO A 488 13.57 18.91 12.57
CA PRO A 488 14.99 18.81 12.30
C PRO A 488 15.35 19.64 11.07
N ASP A 489 16.57 20.19 11.05
CA ASP A 489 17.04 21.00 9.93
C ASP A 489 16.84 20.25 8.61
N TRP A 490 15.95 20.78 7.77
CA TRP A 490 15.50 20.08 6.56
C TRP A 490 16.67 19.78 5.61
N SER A 491 17.71 20.59 5.62
CA SER A 491 18.95 20.39 4.86
C SER A 491 19.74 19.18 5.38
N LEU A 492 19.85 19.01 6.70
CA LEU A 492 20.50 17.86 7.32
C LEU A 492 19.71 16.58 7.03
N VAL A 493 18.38 16.60 7.16
CA VAL A 493 17.55 15.42 6.86
C VAL A 493 17.63 15.04 5.39
N LEU A 494 17.67 16.01 4.47
CA LEU A 494 17.88 15.73 3.05
C LEU A 494 19.29 15.21 2.75
N ALA A 495 20.32 15.71 3.43
CA ALA A 495 21.69 15.22 3.27
C ALA A 495 21.82 13.77 3.76
N VAL A 496 21.25 13.45 4.93
CA VAL A 496 21.18 12.07 5.44
C VAL A 496 20.35 11.19 4.51
N SER A 497 19.23 11.68 4.00
CA SER A 497 18.42 10.96 3.01
C SER A 497 19.18 10.67 1.74
N LEU A 498 19.93 11.64 1.20
CA LEU A 498 20.75 11.46 0.02
C LEU A 498 21.85 10.44 0.28
N ALA A 499 22.54 10.54 1.43
CA ALA A 499 23.55 9.57 1.82
C ALA A 499 22.98 8.15 1.90
N LEU A 500 21.79 7.98 2.50
CA LEU A 500 21.09 6.69 2.56
C LEU A 500 20.73 6.17 1.17
N GLN A 501 20.16 7.01 0.30
CA GLN A 501 19.76 6.64 -1.06
C GLN A 501 20.94 6.30 -1.97
N LEU A 502 22.13 6.87 -1.74
CA LEU A 502 23.36 6.50 -2.45
C LEU A 502 24.01 5.24 -1.86
N ALA A 503 23.96 5.08 -0.53
CA ALA A 503 24.53 3.94 0.17
C ALA A 503 23.82 2.62 -0.14
N ILE A 504 22.50 2.64 -0.34
CA ILE A 504 21.73 1.40 -0.64
C ILE A 504 22.19 0.76 -1.97
N PRO A 505 22.14 1.44 -3.14
CA PRO A 505 22.61 0.84 -4.39
C PRO A 505 24.11 0.54 -4.38
N ALA A 506 24.93 1.42 -3.79
CA ALA A 506 26.37 1.17 -3.64
C ALA A 506 26.65 -0.07 -2.77
N GLY A 507 25.87 -0.26 -1.70
CA GLY A 507 25.92 -1.43 -0.83
C GLY A 507 25.49 -2.71 -1.53
N MET A 508 24.43 -2.66 -2.35
CA MET A 508 24.02 -3.80 -3.20
C MET A 508 25.15 -4.23 -4.13
N VAL A 509 25.82 -3.28 -4.78
CA VAL A 509 26.99 -3.55 -5.63
C VAL A 509 28.14 -4.12 -4.79
N ALA A 510 28.45 -3.54 -3.63
CA ALA A 510 29.55 -4.00 -2.78
C ALA A 510 29.32 -5.42 -2.23
N ILE A 511 28.10 -5.76 -1.82
CA ILE A 511 27.73 -7.12 -1.37
C ILE A 511 27.99 -8.15 -2.47
N GLU A 512 27.83 -7.74 -3.72
CA GLU A 512 28.09 -8.59 -4.87
C GLU A 512 29.58 -8.57 -5.29
N GLU A 513 30.23 -7.43 -5.36
CA GLU A 513 31.62 -7.32 -5.86
C GLU A 513 32.68 -7.75 -4.84
N VAL A 514 32.52 -7.41 -3.55
CA VAL A 514 33.54 -7.68 -2.53
C VAL A 514 33.87 -9.19 -2.40
N PRO A 515 32.89 -10.11 -2.38
CA PRO A 515 33.20 -11.55 -2.35
C PRO A 515 33.91 -12.07 -3.60
N MET A 516 33.86 -11.34 -4.72
CA MET A 516 34.51 -11.71 -5.97
C MET A 516 35.97 -11.25 -6.04
N LEU A 517 36.44 -10.46 -5.07
CA LEU A 517 37.85 -10.10 -4.90
C LEU A 517 38.65 -11.37 -4.54
N GLY A 518 39.26 -11.99 -5.55
CA GLY A 518 39.97 -13.27 -5.44
C GLY A 518 39.23 -14.47 -6.05
N ALA A 519 38.13 -14.25 -6.78
CA ALA A 519 37.45 -15.31 -7.52
C ALA A 519 38.33 -15.86 -8.66
N ARG A 520 38.23 -17.17 -8.91
CA ARG A 520 38.88 -17.84 -10.04
C ARG A 520 37.87 -18.01 -11.18
N THR A 521 38.33 -17.83 -12.43
CA THR A 521 37.48 -18.09 -13.61
C THR A 521 37.51 -19.57 -13.93
N VAL A 522 36.33 -20.17 -14.08
CA VAL A 522 36.09 -21.60 -14.29
C VAL A 522 35.20 -21.73 -15.52
N ARG A 523 35.52 -22.66 -16.43
CA ARG A 523 34.66 -22.97 -17.59
C ARG A 523 33.79 -24.17 -17.28
N LEU A 524 32.47 -23.99 -17.34
CA LEU A 524 31.47 -25.04 -17.14
C LEU A 524 30.69 -25.30 -18.44
N ARG A 525 30.32 -26.55 -18.66
CA ARG A 525 29.49 -26.95 -19.79
C ARG A 525 28.02 -26.59 -19.52
N VAL A 526 27.35 -26.03 -20.52
CA VAL A 526 25.95 -25.57 -20.43
C VAL A 526 25.00 -26.60 -21.05
N PHE A 527 23.89 -26.88 -20.36
CA PHE A 527 22.75 -27.65 -20.88
C PHE A 527 21.52 -26.75 -21.10
N PRO A 528 20.70 -26.99 -22.16
CA PRO A 528 19.55 -26.13 -22.49
C PRO A 528 18.37 -26.35 -21.54
N VAL A 529 17.72 -25.27 -21.11
CA VAL A 529 16.45 -25.28 -20.36
C VAL A 529 15.51 -24.18 -20.91
N ASP A 530 14.22 -24.51 -21.04
CA ASP A 530 13.18 -23.78 -21.80
C ASP A 530 12.87 -22.37 -21.20
N PRO A 531 12.94 -21.27 -21.99
CA PRO A 531 12.83 -19.92 -21.43
C PRO A 531 11.52 -19.18 -21.75
N ARG A 532 10.61 -19.01 -20.76
CA ARG A 532 9.63 -17.91 -20.76
C ARG A 532 9.24 -17.44 -19.34
N ASP A 533 9.42 -16.15 -19.05
CA ASP A 533 8.72 -15.42 -17.97
C ASP A 533 8.29 -14.05 -18.52
N PHE A 534 7.02 -13.71 -18.31
CA PHE A 534 6.34 -12.54 -18.91
C PHE A 534 6.85 -11.19 -18.39
N PHE A 535 7.61 -11.17 -17.28
CA PHE A 535 7.99 -9.94 -16.57
C PHE A 535 9.49 -9.60 -16.62
N ARG A 536 10.34 -10.47 -17.19
CA ARG A 536 11.81 -10.36 -17.07
C ARG A 536 12.57 -10.22 -18.40
N GLY A 537 11.87 -10.23 -19.53
CA GLY A 537 12.47 -10.24 -20.87
C GLY A 537 13.01 -11.62 -21.27
N ASP A 538 13.78 -11.69 -22.36
CA ASP A 538 14.39 -12.93 -22.84
C ASP A 538 15.61 -13.32 -21.98
N TYR A 539 15.60 -14.54 -21.45
CA TYR A 539 16.73 -15.12 -20.71
C TYR A 539 16.97 -16.56 -21.17
N VAL A 540 18.15 -17.10 -20.90
CA VAL A 540 18.46 -18.53 -21.10
C VAL A 540 18.78 -19.13 -19.75
N VAL A 541 18.15 -20.27 -19.44
CA VAL A 541 18.46 -21.05 -18.24
C VAL A 541 19.56 -22.06 -18.59
N LEU A 542 20.64 -22.03 -17.81
CA LEU A 542 21.84 -22.83 -18.00
C LEU A 542 21.84 -23.97 -16.98
N GLY A 543 21.87 -25.22 -17.46
CA GLY A 543 22.18 -26.37 -16.62
C GLY A 543 23.69 -26.62 -16.55
N PHE A 544 24.20 -27.03 -15.39
CA PHE A 544 25.64 -27.32 -15.17
C PHE A 544 25.94 -28.79 -14.84
N GLY A 545 24.98 -29.70 -15.06
CA GLY A 545 25.16 -31.13 -14.74
C GLY A 545 25.24 -31.45 -13.24
N THR A 546 24.87 -30.50 -12.38
CA THR A 546 24.90 -30.64 -10.92
C THR A 546 23.71 -31.42 -10.36
N GLU A 547 22.60 -31.50 -11.10
CA GLU A 547 21.36 -32.12 -10.64
C GLU A 547 21.51 -33.61 -10.33
N ASP A 548 22.18 -34.36 -11.21
CA ASP A 548 22.37 -35.81 -11.05
C ASP A 548 23.22 -36.14 -9.82
N ILE A 549 24.25 -35.34 -9.57
CA ILE A 549 25.15 -35.50 -8.42
C ILE A 549 24.45 -35.16 -7.11
N ILE A 550 23.64 -34.10 -7.10
CA ILE A 550 22.87 -33.70 -5.91
C ILE A 550 21.83 -34.76 -5.57
N ARG A 551 21.15 -35.35 -6.57
CA ARG A 551 20.23 -36.47 -6.35
C ARG A 551 20.93 -37.71 -5.79
N ARG A 552 22.19 -37.95 -6.20
CA ARG A 552 23.00 -39.08 -5.73
C ARG A 552 23.50 -38.88 -4.29
N ASP A 553 24.01 -37.70 -3.98
CA ASP A 553 24.82 -37.48 -2.76
C ASP A 553 24.05 -36.78 -1.62
N ILE A 554 22.98 -36.03 -1.90
CA ILE A 554 22.20 -35.31 -0.88
C ILE A 554 20.94 -36.08 -0.50
N ALA A 555 20.94 -36.69 0.69
CA ALA A 555 19.79 -37.40 1.23
C ALA A 555 18.72 -36.45 1.82
N GLY A 556 17.45 -36.73 1.49
CA GLY A 556 16.26 -36.19 2.15
C GLY A 556 15.79 -34.79 1.70
N PRO A 557 14.50 -34.45 1.90
CA PRO A 557 13.87 -33.22 1.40
C PRO A 557 14.16 -31.99 2.30
N ARG A 558 15.24 -32.02 3.07
CA ARG A 558 15.57 -30.90 3.98
C ARG A 558 16.25 -29.78 3.21
N ASP A 559 15.63 -28.61 3.21
CA ASP A 559 16.22 -27.35 2.75
C ASP A 559 17.55 -27.07 3.45
N GLY A 560 18.48 -26.45 2.73
CA GLY A 560 19.78 -26.07 3.29
C GLY A 560 20.81 -25.66 2.26
N ASP A 561 22.01 -25.32 2.75
CA ASP A 561 23.16 -25.05 1.89
C ASP A 561 23.71 -26.38 1.34
N VAL A 562 24.06 -26.39 0.04
CA VAL A 562 24.73 -27.51 -0.62
C VAL A 562 26.00 -26.98 -1.28
N TYR A 563 27.08 -27.73 -1.14
CA TYR A 563 28.39 -27.44 -1.70
C TYR A 563 28.73 -28.53 -2.72
N VAL A 564 29.00 -28.13 -3.96
CA VAL A 564 29.40 -29.04 -5.06
C VAL A 564 30.87 -28.83 -5.35
N VAL A 565 31.67 -29.90 -5.25
CA VAL A 565 33.11 -29.86 -5.56
C VAL A 565 33.31 -29.97 -7.07
N LEU A 566 34.20 -29.13 -7.59
CA LEU A 566 34.57 -29.06 -9.01
C LEU A 566 36.01 -29.53 -9.20
N GLU A 567 36.21 -30.43 -10.16
CA GLU A 567 37.52 -30.89 -10.60
C GLU A 567 37.72 -30.63 -12.09
N THR A 568 38.98 -30.61 -12.54
CA THR A 568 39.32 -30.48 -13.95
C THR A 568 38.90 -31.75 -14.70
N GLY A 569 38.13 -31.59 -15.78
CA GLY A 569 37.75 -32.70 -16.67
C GLY A 569 38.94 -33.32 -17.39
N GLU A 570 38.71 -34.46 -18.06
CA GLU A 570 39.75 -35.32 -18.66
C GLU A 570 40.71 -34.60 -19.64
N THR A 571 40.24 -33.54 -20.31
CA THR A 571 41.05 -32.74 -21.25
C THR A 571 41.67 -31.47 -20.64
N GLY A 572 41.37 -31.16 -19.38
CA GLY A 572 41.86 -29.95 -18.67
C GLY A 572 41.23 -28.62 -19.11
N GLU A 573 40.35 -28.62 -20.12
CA GLU A 573 39.75 -27.39 -20.70
C GLU A 573 38.52 -26.88 -19.94
N TYR A 574 37.83 -27.76 -19.21
CA TYR A 574 36.60 -27.43 -18.47
C TYR A 574 36.56 -28.14 -17.11
N PHE A 575 35.73 -27.64 -16.21
CA PHE A 575 35.51 -28.23 -14.89
C PHE A 575 34.20 -29.03 -14.87
N VAL A 576 34.19 -30.12 -14.11
CA VAL A 576 33.04 -31.02 -13.96
C VAL A 576 32.69 -31.14 -12.47
N PRO A 577 31.40 -31.11 -12.10
CA PRO A 577 31.00 -31.43 -10.73
C PRO A 577 31.28 -32.91 -10.43
N VAL A 578 31.81 -33.22 -9.24
CA VAL A 578 32.21 -34.60 -8.87
C VAL A 578 31.39 -35.12 -7.68
N SER A 579 31.22 -34.30 -6.65
CA SER A 579 30.49 -34.66 -5.43
C SER A 579 29.70 -33.49 -4.85
N ALA A 580 28.64 -33.77 -4.10
CA ALA A 580 27.86 -32.77 -3.36
C ALA A 580 27.81 -33.09 -1.86
N SER A 581 27.95 -32.08 -1.00
CA SER A 581 27.89 -32.20 0.46
C SER A 581 27.11 -31.06 1.10
N ARG A 582 26.52 -31.29 2.28
CA ARG A 582 25.92 -30.24 3.12
C ARG A 582 26.95 -29.49 3.98
N ALA A 583 28.10 -30.11 4.22
CA ALA A 583 29.20 -29.51 4.96
C ALA A 583 30.15 -28.79 4.01
N ARG A 584 30.68 -27.64 4.44
CA ARG A 584 31.65 -26.86 3.67
C ARG A 584 32.94 -27.68 3.49
N PRO A 585 33.44 -27.88 2.25
CA PRO A 585 34.72 -28.56 2.01
C PRO A 585 35.91 -27.80 2.63
N GLU A 586 36.89 -28.52 3.19
CA GLU A 586 38.09 -27.93 3.80
C GLU A 586 39.13 -27.47 2.76
N SER A 587 39.13 -28.09 1.58
CA SER A 587 40.02 -27.74 0.46
C SER A 587 39.38 -28.12 -0.89
N GLY A 588 39.92 -27.58 -1.99
CA GLY A 588 39.40 -27.79 -3.35
C GLY A 588 38.50 -26.65 -3.84
N LEU A 589 38.24 -26.64 -5.15
CA LEU A 589 37.32 -25.69 -5.78
C LEU A 589 35.90 -26.20 -5.60
N TYR A 590 34.99 -25.36 -5.09
CA TYR A 590 33.60 -25.76 -4.89
C TYR A 590 32.63 -24.62 -5.17
N MET A 591 31.40 -24.95 -5.55
CA MET A 591 30.29 -24.02 -5.70
C MET A 591 29.28 -24.22 -4.57
N LYS A 592 28.86 -23.13 -3.95
CA LYS A 592 27.82 -23.09 -2.93
C LYS A 592 26.49 -22.77 -3.61
N GLY A 593 25.48 -23.59 -3.37
CA GLY A 593 24.10 -23.38 -3.79
C GLY A 593 23.12 -23.57 -2.63
N ARG A 594 21.86 -23.20 -2.88
CA ARG A 594 20.75 -23.40 -1.94
C ARG A 594 19.86 -24.52 -2.45
N PHE A 595 19.73 -25.56 -1.65
CA PHE A 595 18.87 -26.69 -1.94
C PHE A 595 17.48 -26.46 -1.39
N ARG A 596 16.46 -26.67 -2.24
CA ARG A 596 15.05 -26.71 -1.84
C ARG A 596 14.52 -28.13 -2.03
N GLY A 597 14.13 -28.76 -0.92
CA GLY A 597 13.55 -30.09 -0.91
C GLY A 597 12.05 -30.06 -1.21
N GLY A 598 11.60 -30.92 -2.12
CA GLY A 598 10.20 -31.03 -2.54
C GLY A 598 10.03 -31.94 -3.75
N ALA A 599 8.85 -31.95 -4.35
CA ALA A 599 8.60 -32.65 -5.62
C ALA A 599 9.37 -31.95 -6.75
N GLY A 600 10.62 -32.36 -6.97
CA GLY A 600 11.51 -31.81 -7.99
C GLY A 600 12.94 -31.46 -7.56
N SER A 601 13.29 -31.55 -6.25
CA SER A 601 14.62 -31.32 -5.66
C SER A 601 15.62 -30.54 -6.53
N ILE A 602 15.57 -29.20 -6.44
CA ILE A 602 16.40 -28.29 -7.25
C ILE A 602 17.40 -27.58 -6.33
N ALA A 603 18.64 -27.45 -6.80
CA ALA A 603 19.65 -26.60 -6.17
C ALA A 603 19.94 -25.39 -7.06
N GLU A 604 19.87 -24.20 -6.47
CA GLU A 604 20.16 -22.93 -7.15
C GLU A 604 21.52 -22.41 -6.67
N PHE A 605 22.47 -22.24 -7.59
CA PHE A 605 23.83 -21.72 -7.40
C PHE A 605 23.97 -20.24 -7.77
N GLY A 606 22.94 -19.66 -8.42
CA GLY A 606 22.87 -18.22 -8.76
C GLY A 606 23.59 -17.84 -10.05
N CYS A 607 24.06 -18.82 -10.83
CA CYS A 607 24.72 -18.62 -12.13
C CYS A 607 23.93 -19.23 -13.30
N GLU A 608 22.75 -19.78 -13.05
CA GLU A 608 21.91 -20.48 -14.03
C GLU A 608 21.20 -19.53 -14.99
N TRP A 609 21.11 -18.24 -14.68
CA TRP A 609 20.32 -17.29 -15.46
C TRP A 609 21.24 -16.36 -16.26
N PHE A 610 21.09 -16.37 -17.58
CA PHE A 610 21.76 -15.42 -18.48
C PHE A 610 20.73 -14.56 -19.22
N PHE A 611 20.72 -13.26 -18.97
CA PHE A 611 19.82 -12.32 -19.66
C PHE A 611 20.39 -11.94 -21.03
N VAL A 612 19.61 -12.18 -22.08
CA VAL A 612 19.98 -11.87 -23.47
C VAL A 612 19.18 -10.63 -23.91
N ARG A 613 19.58 -9.97 -25.01
CA ARG A 613 18.73 -8.95 -25.62
C ARG A 613 17.40 -9.56 -26.09
N GLU A 614 16.35 -8.77 -26.00
CA GLU A 614 15.02 -9.13 -26.49
C GLU A 614 15.09 -9.47 -28.00
N GLY A 615 14.63 -10.67 -28.37
CA GLY A 615 14.71 -11.24 -29.71
C GLY A 615 15.98 -12.05 -30.03
N GLU A 616 17.01 -12.03 -29.17
CA GLU A 616 18.28 -12.75 -29.40
C GLU A 616 18.35 -14.11 -28.67
N GLY A 617 17.40 -14.42 -27.77
CA GLY A 617 17.41 -15.69 -27.00
C GLY A 617 17.41 -16.95 -27.87
N LEU A 618 16.63 -16.94 -28.96
CA LEU A 618 16.53 -18.06 -29.93
C LEU A 618 17.85 -18.37 -30.65
N GLN A 619 18.79 -17.41 -30.73
CA GLN A 619 20.05 -17.61 -31.44
C GLN A 619 21.03 -18.50 -30.65
N TRP A 620 20.87 -18.56 -29.32
CA TRP A 620 21.71 -19.35 -28.44
C TRP A 620 21.25 -20.80 -28.32
N GLU A 621 19.96 -21.09 -28.55
CA GLU A 621 19.41 -22.46 -28.45
C GLU A 621 20.13 -23.49 -29.34
N PRO A 622 20.40 -23.23 -30.64
CA PRO A 622 21.09 -24.22 -31.48
C PRO A 622 22.55 -24.41 -31.06
N ALA A 623 23.21 -23.34 -30.61
CA ALA A 623 24.61 -23.40 -30.19
C ALA A 623 24.77 -24.19 -28.87
N ILE A 624 23.83 -24.00 -27.93
CA ILE A 624 23.78 -24.72 -26.66
C ILE A 624 23.41 -26.19 -26.88
N ARG A 625 22.40 -26.48 -27.73
CA ARG A 625 22.01 -27.86 -28.06
C ARG A 625 23.14 -28.64 -28.72
N ASN A 626 23.99 -27.99 -29.51
CA ASN A 626 25.15 -28.59 -30.14
C ASN A 626 26.37 -28.74 -29.20
N GLY A 627 26.25 -28.33 -27.92
CA GLY A 627 27.29 -28.48 -26.91
C GLY A 627 28.54 -27.61 -27.13
N LYS A 628 28.43 -26.54 -27.94
CA LYS A 628 29.56 -25.66 -28.32
C LYS A 628 29.66 -24.39 -27.46
N VAL A 629 28.83 -24.28 -26.43
CA VAL A 629 28.75 -23.11 -25.55
C VAL A 629 29.20 -23.47 -24.15
N PHE A 630 30.19 -22.74 -23.66
CA PHE A 630 30.71 -22.82 -22.31
C PHE A 630 30.32 -21.57 -21.52
N ALA A 631 30.01 -21.75 -20.25
CA ALA A 631 29.81 -20.66 -19.32
C ALA A 631 31.15 -20.37 -18.61
N GLU A 632 31.66 -19.15 -18.76
CA GLU A 632 32.70 -18.64 -17.85
C GLU A 632 32.05 -18.21 -16.55
N VAL A 633 32.35 -18.94 -15.48
CA VAL A 633 31.81 -18.70 -14.14
C VAL A 633 32.96 -18.29 -13.22
N LEU A 634 32.79 -17.17 -12.52
CA LEU A 634 33.67 -16.73 -11.45
C LEU A 634 33.26 -17.46 -10.17
N VAL A 635 34.18 -18.19 -9.56
CA VAL A 635 33.96 -18.90 -8.29
C VAL A 635 34.82 -18.25 -7.21
N ALA A 636 34.17 -17.65 -6.22
CA ALA A 636 34.81 -17.03 -5.07
C ALA A 636 35.35 -18.08 -4.07
N PRO A 637 36.32 -17.74 -3.21
CA PRO A 637 36.78 -18.62 -2.12
C PRO A 637 35.68 -19.04 -1.13
N SER A 638 34.59 -18.29 -1.07
CA SER A 638 33.39 -18.63 -0.29
C SER A 638 32.53 -19.73 -0.94
N GLY A 639 32.82 -20.08 -2.19
CA GLY A 639 32.02 -20.94 -3.06
C GLY A 639 30.93 -20.18 -3.83
N LYS A 640 30.76 -18.87 -3.64
CA LYS A 640 29.77 -18.08 -4.40
C LYS A 640 30.17 -18.07 -5.88
N ALA A 641 29.28 -18.54 -6.74
CA ALA A 641 29.46 -18.55 -8.19
C ALA A 641 28.77 -17.35 -8.84
N ARG A 642 29.35 -16.82 -9.92
CA ARG A 642 28.73 -15.79 -10.76
C ARG A 642 29.05 -16.03 -12.22
N LEU A 643 28.04 -16.00 -13.08
CA LEU A 643 28.23 -16.05 -14.52
C LEU A 643 28.89 -14.75 -15.02
N LYS A 644 30.01 -14.89 -15.73
CA LYS A 644 30.76 -13.80 -16.34
C LYS A 644 30.35 -13.58 -17.80
N ALA A 645 30.34 -14.65 -18.60
CA ALA A 645 29.97 -14.63 -20.01
C ALA A 645 29.66 -16.04 -20.52
N LEU A 646 28.95 -16.13 -21.65
CA LEU A 646 28.89 -17.33 -22.47
C LEU A 646 29.93 -17.23 -23.58
N VAL A 647 30.76 -18.26 -23.74
CA VAL A 647 31.79 -18.35 -24.76
C VAL A 647 31.41 -19.49 -25.70
N ASN A 648 31.42 -19.21 -27.00
CA ASN A 648 31.24 -20.23 -28.03
C ASN A 648 32.61 -20.53 -28.65
N ASP A 649 32.94 -21.79 -28.91
CA ASP A 649 34.18 -22.17 -29.61
C ASP A 649 34.35 -21.51 -30.98
N LEU A 650 33.28 -20.94 -31.54
CA LEU A 650 33.32 -20.16 -32.78
C LEU A 650 33.86 -18.72 -32.62
N THR A 651 34.04 -18.20 -31.41
CA THR A 651 34.45 -16.80 -31.16
C THR A 651 35.94 -16.59 -30.90
N THR A 652 36.76 -17.66 -30.90
CA THR A 652 38.22 -17.57 -30.75
C THR A 652 38.96 -17.13 -32.04
N ASN A 653 38.24 -16.71 -33.07
CA ASN A 653 38.80 -16.10 -34.27
C ASN A 653 37.94 -14.90 -34.71
N LYS A 654 38.08 -13.75 -34.05
CA LYS A 654 38.08 -12.40 -34.67
C LYS A 654 38.36 -11.30 -33.66
#